data_AF-A0A956QTE9-F1
#
_entry.id   AF-A0A956QTE9-F1
#
_cell.length_a   1.000
_cell.length_b   1.000
_cell.length_c   1.000
_cell.angle_alpha   90.00
_cell.angle_beta   90.00
_cell.angle_gamma   90.00
#
_symmetry.space_group_name_H-M   'P 1'
#
loop_
_entity.id
_entity.type
_entity.pdbx_description
1 polymer ?
#
loop_
_entity_poly.entity_id
_entity_poly.type
_entity_poly.pdbx_seq_one_letter_code
_entity_poly.pdbx_strand_id
1 'polypeptide(L)'
;MTSILKGKSIQVEEMMELSSGAEIFYRRQGDGNELILFLHAVGGDHSSFAPQMERFSRSYNCVSFDMRGHGRSSMPEGEAPDSSCTIDNFAADAIEMIDRLQFKKAHLVGLSMGGVVALACFGKRPDLIQSLTIANTWAHVNDAAARIAFIEDQLKGKTMAESAAELIPGLFAPDFSGPVVEAAVKVEGGKDKEVFLSSWRSMFSVDMRDLLPLIDVPLTLIGGSEDRVTPSDPLLTEIFAKTSTSRLVEIAGAGHFSNLDHSQEFNRYLSINLRRGRGNGLTRSFREVDATVPVEGETVAHALLGLLDRRGVDYFFSNSGTDFTPIIDAFAFNKDREGFSLAPVVAPHENTAIAMAHGYFLLSGRPQAVMAHVNVGTANMGLGIINASRSRIPVLVLAGNTPWYDGDIEGCRTNFVQWGQDTFDQASYFREFTKWDYQLKGPHDLDVVVDRALAIAQSDPGGPVYLTLPKEPLSMPWPAGSETSSAARQNPTFMSAAAPEAVARAAEVLASAKRPLIVTAELGRYPGGPEALVLLAQRYAIPVVEHGKRNFFNFPTENEMHQGFEPSPLVEDADVILAVETHVPYIPALSGVKKPPTIIQIGVDPLCSNLPMRAFPVDIGLAGNPALNLKALTRALACVGASERYGSSTFYQNIAGRRQELAR
;
A
#
# COMPACT_ATOMS: atom_id res chain seq x y z
N MET A 1 -16.55 26.35 33.25
CA MET A 1 -16.96 26.67 31.87
C MET A 1 -15.95 27.64 31.29
N THR A 2 -14.96 27.14 30.55
CA THR A 2 -14.06 27.99 29.77
C THR A 2 -13.81 27.33 28.44
N SER A 3 -14.65 27.76 27.50
CA SER A 3 -14.58 27.74 26.04
C SER A 3 -13.45 26.94 25.36
N ILE A 4 -13.90 25.92 24.64
CA ILE A 4 -13.30 25.35 23.43
C ILE A 4 -12.94 26.49 22.45
N LEU A 5 -11.68 26.60 22.07
CA LEU A 5 -11.27 27.25 20.82
C LEU A 5 -10.54 26.19 20.00
N LYS A 6 -11.24 25.62 19.01
CA LYS A 6 -10.65 24.79 17.96
C LYS A 6 -9.63 25.62 17.19
N GLY A 7 -8.41 25.11 17.06
CA GLY A 7 -7.29 25.77 16.40
C GLY A 7 -7.62 26.20 14.97
N LYS A 8 -7.44 27.48 14.68
CA LYS A 8 -7.29 27.96 13.30
C LYS A 8 -5.95 27.42 12.78
N SER A 9 -5.96 26.74 11.63
CA SER A 9 -4.72 26.33 10.96
C SER A 9 -3.87 27.58 10.71
N ILE A 10 -2.63 27.59 11.19
CA ILE A 10 -1.66 28.62 10.85
C ILE A 10 -1.46 28.55 9.33
N GLN A 11 -1.76 29.64 8.62
CA GLN A 11 -1.44 29.82 7.21
C GLN A 11 -0.38 30.90 7.12
N VAL A 12 0.76 30.57 6.53
CA VAL A 12 1.89 31.49 6.36
C VAL A 12 2.27 31.55 4.89
N GLU A 13 2.62 32.74 4.42
CA GLU A 13 3.21 32.99 3.11
C GLU A 13 4.58 33.60 3.33
N GLU A 14 5.62 32.98 2.78
CA GLU A 14 7.01 33.38 3.03
C GLU A 14 7.83 33.32 1.73
N MET A 15 8.95 34.04 1.73
CA MET A 15 10.01 33.90 0.73
C MET A 15 11.17 33.14 1.35
N MET A 16 11.77 32.24 0.59
CA MET A 16 12.96 31.48 0.96
C MET A 16 14.04 31.67 -0.10
N GLU A 17 15.16 32.27 0.27
CA GLU A 17 16.35 32.31 -0.58
C GLU A 17 17.09 30.97 -0.50
N LEU A 18 17.23 30.30 -1.64
CA LEU A 18 17.92 29.01 -1.75
C LEU A 18 19.42 29.20 -2.02
N SER A 19 20.20 28.14 -1.84
CA SER A 19 21.65 28.16 -2.07
C SER A 19 22.05 28.49 -3.50
N SER A 20 21.14 28.31 -4.46
CA SER A 20 21.29 28.71 -5.86
C SER A 20 21.17 30.21 -6.10
N GLY A 21 20.71 30.99 -5.12
CA GLY A 21 20.36 32.40 -5.27
C GLY A 21 18.95 32.65 -5.82
N ALA A 22 18.14 31.59 -6.04
CA ALA A 22 16.73 31.73 -6.36
C ALA A 22 15.92 32.10 -5.11
N GLU A 23 15.00 33.07 -5.21
CA GLU A 23 14.04 33.35 -4.15
C GLU A 23 12.73 32.63 -4.42
N ILE A 24 12.38 31.69 -3.55
CA ILE A 24 11.20 30.83 -3.70
C ILE A 24 10.07 31.30 -2.78
N PHE A 25 8.95 31.68 -3.39
CA PHE A 25 7.71 31.94 -2.69
C PHE A 25 7.00 30.63 -2.34
N TYR A 26 6.56 30.49 -1.09
CA TYR A 26 5.79 29.33 -0.66
C TYR A 26 4.67 29.68 0.32
N ARG A 27 3.63 28.85 0.29
CA ARG A 27 2.52 28.86 1.25
C ARG A 27 2.58 27.60 2.10
N ARG A 28 2.49 27.79 3.42
CA ARG A 28 2.48 26.72 4.41
C ARG A 28 1.17 26.72 5.20
N GLN A 29 0.56 25.55 5.37
CA GLN A 29 -0.66 25.38 6.16
C GLN A 29 -0.62 24.10 7.01
N GLY A 30 -0.97 24.24 8.30
CA GLY A 30 -1.03 23.11 9.23
C GLY A 30 0.25 22.90 10.04
N ASP A 31 0.12 22.14 11.13
CA ASP A 31 1.14 21.93 12.16
C ASP A 31 1.44 20.44 12.41
N GLY A 32 1.01 19.56 11.50
CA GLY A 32 1.31 18.12 11.58
C GLY A 32 2.81 17.82 11.50
N ASN A 33 3.21 16.67 12.06
CA ASN A 33 4.61 16.22 12.12
C ASN A 33 5.16 15.65 10.80
N GLU A 34 4.32 15.52 9.77
CA GLU A 34 4.69 15.00 8.45
C GLU A 34 4.46 16.07 7.38
N LEU A 35 5.41 16.19 6.45
CA LEU A 35 5.39 17.18 5.36
C LEU A 35 4.74 16.60 4.11
N ILE A 36 3.81 17.36 3.51
CA ILE A 36 3.36 17.18 2.13
C ILE A 36 3.85 18.39 1.33
N LEU A 37 4.65 18.12 0.29
CA LEU A 37 5.14 19.13 -0.64
C LEU A 37 4.43 19.00 -1.99
N PHE A 38 3.74 20.06 -2.39
CA PHE A 38 2.93 20.13 -3.61
C PHE A 38 3.69 20.83 -4.75
N LEU A 39 3.75 20.17 -5.91
CA LEU A 39 4.54 20.57 -7.08
C LEU A 39 3.59 20.82 -8.28
N HIS A 40 3.48 22.08 -8.71
CA HIS A 40 2.53 22.50 -9.75
C HIS A 40 2.93 22.08 -11.19
N ALA A 41 1.96 22.14 -12.11
CA ALA A 41 2.14 21.90 -13.55
C ALA A 41 2.89 23.06 -14.24
N VAL A 42 3.32 22.90 -15.50
CA VAL A 42 3.80 24.05 -16.31
C VAL A 42 2.70 25.10 -16.36
N GLY A 43 3.05 26.38 -16.22
CA GLY A 43 2.06 27.47 -16.20
C GLY A 43 1.31 27.64 -14.87
N GLY A 44 1.42 26.69 -13.94
CA GLY A 44 0.82 26.75 -12.60
C GLY A 44 1.63 27.57 -11.58
N ASP A 45 1.09 27.68 -10.37
CA ASP A 45 1.73 28.30 -9.21
C ASP A 45 1.30 27.61 -7.89
N HIS A 46 1.70 28.14 -6.73
CA HIS A 46 1.38 27.65 -5.38
C HIS A 46 -0.13 27.49 -5.12
N SER A 47 -1.00 28.16 -5.88
CA SER A 47 -2.46 28.03 -5.75
C SER A 47 -3.02 26.74 -6.36
N SER A 48 -2.23 26.02 -7.18
CA SER A 48 -2.65 24.84 -7.95
C SER A 48 -3.18 23.68 -7.12
N PHE A 49 -2.90 23.65 -5.80
CA PHE A 49 -3.32 22.58 -4.88
C PHE A 49 -4.18 23.09 -3.71
N ALA A 50 -4.85 24.23 -3.85
CA ALA A 50 -5.64 24.81 -2.77
C ALA A 50 -6.65 23.83 -2.11
N PRO A 51 -7.43 23.01 -2.86
CA PRO A 51 -8.33 22.03 -2.24
C PRO A 51 -7.61 20.95 -1.42
N GLN A 52 -6.41 20.54 -1.84
CA GLN A 52 -5.59 19.56 -1.13
C GLN A 52 -5.01 20.18 0.14
N MET A 53 -4.47 21.39 0.06
CA MET A 53 -3.93 22.10 1.23
C MET A 53 -4.99 22.25 2.33
N GLU A 54 -6.20 22.67 1.95
CA GLU A 54 -7.32 22.81 2.90
C GLU A 54 -7.69 21.47 3.56
N ARG A 55 -7.71 20.38 2.78
CA ARG A 55 -8.11 19.06 3.28
C ARG A 55 -7.07 18.46 4.23
N PHE A 56 -5.79 18.55 3.89
CA PHE A 56 -4.71 17.82 4.54
C PHE A 56 -3.99 18.60 5.64
N SER A 57 -4.07 19.94 5.64
CA SER A 57 -3.49 20.76 6.72
C SER A 57 -4.09 20.49 8.11
N ARG A 58 -5.22 19.78 8.17
CA ARG A 58 -5.83 19.28 9.41
C ARG A 58 -5.00 18.20 10.13
N SER A 59 -4.02 17.62 9.46
CA SER A 59 -3.22 16.49 10.01
C SER A 59 -1.77 16.47 9.53
N TYR A 60 -1.41 17.30 8.56
CA TYR A 60 -0.09 17.36 7.95
C TYR A 60 0.41 18.80 7.92
N ASN A 61 1.71 18.97 7.76
CA ASN A 61 2.29 20.21 7.32
C ASN A 61 2.23 20.27 5.79
N CYS A 62 1.35 21.10 5.24
CA CYS A 62 1.16 21.23 3.79
C CYS A 62 1.94 22.43 3.27
N VAL A 63 2.82 22.21 2.30
CA VAL A 63 3.57 23.27 1.61
C VAL A 63 3.31 23.21 0.11
N SER A 64 2.85 24.29 -0.47
CA SER A 64 2.89 24.52 -1.92
C SER A 64 3.79 25.72 -2.20
N PHE A 65 4.51 25.69 -3.31
CA PHE A 65 5.44 26.76 -3.66
C PHE A 65 5.44 27.02 -5.14
N ASP A 66 5.86 28.23 -5.48
CA ASP A 66 6.10 28.65 -6.84
C ASP A 66 7.49 28.14 -7.25
N MET A 67 7.59 27.23 -8.22
CA MET A 67 8.90 26.81 -8.73
C MET A 67 9.64 28.02 -9.31
N ARG A 68 10.99 28.03 -9.27
CA ARG A 68 11.79 29.17 -9.76
C ARG A 68 11.30 29.69 -11.11
N GLY A 69 11.28 31.02 -11.26
CA GLY A 69 10.75 31.72 -12.43
C GLY A 69 9.22 31.72 -12.57
N HIS A 70 8.47 30.96 -11.78
CA HIS A 70 7.00 30.94 -11.82
C HIS A 70 6.42 31.81 -10.70
N GLY A 71 5.25 32.39 -10.97
CA GLY A 71 4.44 33.03 -9.93
C GLY A 71 5.20 34.19 -9.29
N ARG A 72 5.45 34.09 -7.99
CA ARG A 72 6.19 35.08 -7.19
C ARG A 72 7.65 34.69 -6.95
N SER A 73 8.10 33.54 -7.44
CA SER A 73 9.49 33.10 -7.31
C SER A 73 10.37 33.67 -8.41
N SER A 74 11.59 34.03 -8.05
CA SER A 74 12.61 34.53 -8.98
C SER A 74 13.52 33.40 -9.48
N MET A 75 14.29 33.69 -10.53
CA MET A 75 15.46 32.91 -10.92
C MET A 75 16.71 33.57 -10.31
N PRO A 76 17.83 32.85 -10.14
CA PRO A 76 19.10 33.47 -9.75
C PRO A 76 19.47 34.61 -10.70
N GLU A 77 20.06 35.67 -10.14
CA GLU A 77 20.44 36.84 -10.91
C GLU A 77 21.45 36.48 -12.01
N GLY A 78 21.18 36.90 -13.26
CA GLY A 78 22.05 36.68 -14.40
C GLY A 78 21.89 35.34 -15.12
N GLU A 79 21.02 34.44 -14.65
CA GLU A 79 20.69 33.20 -15.38
C GLU A 79 19.62 33.43 -16.44
N ALA A 80 19.77 32.79 -17.60
CA ALA A 80 18.73 32.75 -18.62
C ALA A 80 17.67 31.68 -18.28
N PRO A 81 16.40 31.85 -18.71
CA PRO A 81 15.34 30.86 -18.48
C PRO A 81 15.74 29.43 -18.83
N ASP A 82 16.26 29.18 -20.03
CA ASP A 82 16.63 27.83 -20.51
C ASP A 82 17.69 27.13 -19.64
N SER A 83 18.58 27.89 -18.98
CA SER A 83 19.55 27.33 -18.03
C SER A 83 19.00 27.20 -16.61
N SER A 84 18.05 28.06 -16.22
CA SER A 84 17.55 28.12 -14.84
C SER A 84 16.34 27.21 -14.63
N CYS A 85 15.33 27.29 -15.49
CA CYS A 85 14.04 26.61 -15.39
C CYS A 85 14.13 25.19 -15.97
N THR A 86 14.95 24.35 -15.34
CA THR A 86 15.13 22.94 -15.69
C THR A 86 14.51 22.01 -14.65
N ILE A 87 14.09 20.81 -15.06
CA ILE A 87 13.59 19.76 -14.16
C ILE A 87 14.60 19.47 -13.04
N ASP A 88 15.89 19.44 -13.37
CA ASP A 88 16.96 19.21 -12.39
C ASP A 88 17.03 20.30 -11.33
N ASN A 89 16.90 21.57 -11.73
CA ASN A 89 16.91 22.71 -10.83
C ASN A 89 15.63 22.78 -10.00
N PHE A 90 14.46 22.52 -10.58
CA PHE A 90 13.20 22.43 -9.83
C PHE A 90 13.26 21.33 -8.77
N ALA A 91 13.88 20.19 -9.08
CA ALA A 91 14.06 19.10 -8.13
C ALA A 91 15.06 19.48 -7.01
N ALA A 92 16.15 20.15 -7.35
CA ALA A 92 17.12 20.65 -6.37
C ALA A 92 16.48 21.64 -5.39
N ASP A 93 15.62 22.54 -5.88
CA ASP A 93 14.87 23.49 -5.04
C ASP A 93 13.94 22.77 -4.07
N ALA A 94 13.14 21.84 -4.57
CA ALA A 94 12.22 21.07 -3.74
C ALA A 94 12.95 20.29 -2.64
N ILE A 95 14.13 19.72 -2.96
CA ILE A 95 14.98 19.03 -2.00
C ILE A 95 15.52 20.00 -0.93
N GLU A 96 16.09 21.14 -1.34
CA GLU A 96 16.60 22.13 -0.39
C GLU A 96 15.48 22.68 0.50
N MET A 97 14.28 22.89 -0.04
CA MET A 97 13.12 23.31 0.75
C MET A 97 12.77 22.29 1.85
N ILE A 98 12.79 20.99 1.57
CA ILE A 98 12.54 19.95 2.59
C ILE A 98 13.56 20.07 3.73
N ASP A 99 14.84 20.22 3.39
CA ASP A 99 15.93 20.35 4.33
C ASP A 99 15.79 21.65 5.18
N ARG A 100 15.49 22.79 4.54
CA ARG A 100 15.30 24.11 5.19
C ARG A 100 14.08 24.15 6.10
N LEU A 101 13.01 23.44 5.73
CA LEU A 101 11.81 23.28 6.56
C LEU A 101 12.02 22.28 7.71
N GLN A 102 13.21 21.67 7.80
CA GLN A 102 13.66 20.77 8.87
C GLN A 102 12.86 19.47 8.97
N PHE A 103 12.35 18.96 7.85
CA PHE A 103 11.70 17.66 7.79
C PHE A 103 12.67 16.58 7.31
N LYS A 104 12.66 15.43 7.98
CA LYS A 104 13.52 14.29 7.61
C LYS A 104 13.07 13.59 6.32
N LYS A 105 11.76 13.62 6.06
CA LYS A 105 11.14 13.06 4.86
C LYS A 105 9.90 13.86 4.48
N ALA A 106 9.50 13.78 3.21
CA ALA A 106 8.29 14.41 2.69
C ALA A 106 7.49 13.45 1.80
N HIS A 107 6.18 13.63 1.80
CA HIS A 107 5.31 13.13 0.73
C HIS A 107 5.33 14.13 -0.42
N LEU A 108 5.75 13.72 -1.61
CA LEU A 108 5.68 14.57 -2.79
C LEU A 108 4.39 14.33 -3.56
N VAL A 109 3.71 15.42 -3.91
CA VAL A 109 2.48 15.40 -4.70
C VAL A 109 2.67 16.32 -5.90
N GLY A 110 2.79 15.73 -7.09
CA GLY A 110 3.09 16.45 -8.31
C GLY A 110 2.02 16.29 -9.39
N LEU A 111 1.68 17.39 -10.06
CA LEU A 111 0.77 17.40 -11.21
C LEU A 111 1.54 17.75 -12.49
N SER A 112 1.37 16.98 -13.56
CA SER A 112 2.02 17.23 -14.86
C SER A 112 3.53 17.43 -14.70
N MET A 113 4.08 18.63 -14.95
CA MET A 113 5.49 18.97 -14.67
C MET A 113 5.92 18.61 -13.24
N GLY A 114 5.10 18.92 -12.24
CA GLY A 114 5.38 18.58 -10.85
C GLY A 114 5.51 17.08 -10.61
N GLY A 115 4.86 16.24 -11.43
CA GLY A 115 5.05 14.79 -11.40
C GLY A 115 6.44 14.37 -11.88
N VAL A 116 6.93 14.98 -12.96
CA VAL A 116 8.30 14.78 -13.48
C VAL A 116 9.34 15.28 -12.48
N VAL A 117 9.10 16.45 -11.86
CA VAL A 117 9.95 16.99 -10.80
C VAL A 117 9.97 16.07 -9.58
N ALA A 118 8.83 15.49 -9.17
CA ALA A 118 8.77 14.54 -8.07
C ALA A 118 9.60 13.27 -8.35
N LEU A 119 9.58 12.77 -9.60
CA LEU A 119 10.45 11.67 -10.02
C LEU A 119 11.93 12.08 -9.96
N ALA A 120 12.29 13.26 -10.46
CA ALA A 120 13.65 13.78 -10.37
C ALA A 120 14.14 13.93 -8.91
N CYS A 121 13.28 14.40 -8.00
CA CYS A 121 13.59 14.47 -6.57
C CYS A 121 13.92 13.08 -6.01
N PHE A 122 13.12 12.07 -6.34
CA PHE A 122 13.38 10.69 -5.92
C PHE A 122 14.70 10.15 -6.50
N GLY A 123 15.01 10.47 -7.76
CA GLY A 123 16.27 10.08 -8.38
C GLY A 123 17.52 10.66 -7.71
N LYS A 124 17.42 11.87 -7.15
CA LYS A 124 18.54 12.56 -6.46
C LYS A 124 18.64 12.23 -4.97
N ARG A 125 17.51 12.17 -4.26
CA ARG A 125 17.44 12.01 -2.79
C ARG A 125 16.27 11.08 -2.39
N PRO A 126 16.33 9.78 -2.73
CA PRO A 126 15.27 8.84 -2.38
C PRO A 126 15.09 8.71 -0.85
N ASP A 127 16.14 8.98 -0.08
CA ASP A 127 16.14 8.97 1.39
C ASP A 127 15.19 10.01 2.01
N LEU A 128 14.93 11.12 1.32
CA LEU A 128 14.02 12.18 1.75
C LEU A 128 12.56 11.92 1.36
N ILE A 129 12.27 10.89 0.56
CA ILE A 129 10.92 10.67 0.05
C ILE A 129 10.21 9.63 0.89
N GLN A 130 9.04 9.98 1.42
CA GLN A 130 8.19 9.07 2.18
C GLN A 130 7.13 8.38 1.30
N SER A 131 6.57 9.10 0.33
CA SER A 131 5.74 8.55 -0.74
C SER A 131 5.69 9.51 -1.93
N LEU A 132 5.35 8.99 -3.09
CA LEU A 132 5.13 9.77 -4.32
C LEU A 132 3.67 9.68 -4.74
N THR A 133 3.02 10.81 -5.01
CA THR A 133 1.77 10.89 -5.75
C THR A 133 2.01 11.73 -6.99
N ILE A 134 1.96 11.13 -8.17
CA ILE A 134 2.14 11.86 -9.43
C ILE A 134 0.88 11.73 -10.27
N ALA A 135 0.42 12.85 -10.83
CA ALA A 135 -0.86 12.95 -11.51
C ALA A 135 -0.72 13.58 -12.89
N ASN A 136 -1.49 13.07 -13.86
CA ASN A 136 -1.61 13.63 -15.21
C ASN A 136 -0.23 13.96 -15.82
N THR A 137 0.70 13.00 -15.77
CA THR A 137 2.13 13.20 -16.08
C THR A 137 2.71 12.02 -16.88
N TRP A 138 4.02 12.04 -17.12
CA TRP A 138 4.76 10.97 -17.80
C TRP A 138 6.14 10.76 -17.17
N ALA A 139 6.80 9.66 -17.51
CA ALA A 139 8.23 9.46 -17.24
C ALA A 139 9.12 9.83 -18.43
N HIS A 140 8.58 9.73 -19.65
CA HIS A 140 9.27 10.05 -20.89
C HIS A 140 8.24 10.35 -22.00
N VAL A 141 8.61 11.18 -22.98
CA VAL A 141 7.84 11.40 -24.21
C VAL A 141 8.75 11.31 -25.43
N ASN A 142 8.23 10.75 -26.52
CA ASN A 142 8.92 10.79 -27.82
C ASN A 142 8.80 12.17 -28.48
N ASP A 143 9.69 12.42 -29.44
CA ASP A 143 9.64 13.57 -30.35
C ASP A 143 9.60 14.94 -29.66
N ALA A 144 10.44 15.11 -28.62
CA ALA A 144 10.55 16.34 -27.83
C ALA A 144 10.61 17.62 -28.70
N ALA A 145 11.40 17.60 -29.78
CA ALA A 145 11.54 18.71 -30.71
C ALA A 145 10.23 19.07 -31.45
N ALA A 146 9.44 18.08 -31.86
CA ALA A 146 8.16 18.32 -32.53
C ALA A 146 7.11 18.84 -31.52
N ARG A 147 7.13 18.31 -30.29
CA ARG A 147 6.22 18.75 -29.22
C ARG A 147 6.47 20.19 -28.82
N ILE A 148 7.73 20.61 -28.64
CA ILE A 148 8.02 22.01 -28.32
C ILE A 148 7.66 22.93 -29.48
N ALA A 149 7.95 22.55 -30.72
CA ALA A 149 7.58 23.35 -31.90
C ALA A 149 6.06 23.56 -31.99
N PHE A 150 5.25 22.56 -31.61
CA PHE A 150 3.81 22.69 -31.52
C PHE A 150 3.38 23.74 -30.47
N ILE A 151 3.98 23.72 -29.28
CA ILE A 151 3.69 24.72 -28.23
C ILE A 151 4.10 26.13 -28.68
N GLU A 152 5.28 26.28 -29.30
CA GLU A 152 5.75 27.56 -29.83
C GLU A 152 4.83 28.11 -30.92
N ASP A 153 4.31 27.25 -31.80
CA ASP A 153 3.35 27.63 -32.84
C ASP A 153 2.00 28.07 -32.24
N GLN A 154 1.49 27.37 -31.22
CA GLN A 154 0.27 27.78 -30.51
C GLN A 154 0.38 29.16 -29.85
N LEU A 155 1.58 29.51 -29.38
CA LEU A 155 1.88 30.82 -28.78
C LEU A 155 2.25 31.90 -29.80
N LYS A 156 2.38 31.56 -31.08
CA LYS A 156 2.85 32.50 -32.09
C LYS A 156 1.82 33.61 -32.32
N GLY A 157 2.26 34.85 -32.12
CA GLY A 157 1.39 36.03 -32.28
C GLY A 157 0.37 36.23 -31.15
N LYS A 158 0.42 35.42 -30.09
CA LYS A 158 -0.44 35.55 -28.90
C LYS A 158 0.37 35.97 -27.66
N THR A 159 -0.25 36.74 -26.78
CA THR A 159 0.17 36.92 -25.39
C THR A 159 -0.14 35.66 -24.56
N MET A 160 0.51 35.50 -23.41
CA MET A 160 0.19 34.40 -22.50
C MET A 160 -1.27 34.45 -22.04
N ALA A 161 -1.81 35.64 -21.79
CA ALA A 161 -3.22 35.82 -21.38
C ALA A 161 -4.21 35.34 -22.46
N GLU A 162 -3.97 35.66 -23.74
CA GLU A 162 -4.80 35.19 -24.84
C GLU A 162 -4.72 33.68 -25.01
N SER A 163 -3.53 33.10 -24.95
CA SER A 163 -3.33 31.66 -25.04
C SER A 163 -4.01 30.91 -23.89
N ALA A 164 -3.84 31.38 -22.66
CA ALA A 164 -4.42 30.77 -21.47
C ALA A 164 -5.96 30.79 -21.55
N ALA A 165 -6.55 31.91 -22.00
CA ALA A 165 -8.00 32.03 -22.14
C ALA A 165 -8.60 31.04 -23.17
N GLU A 166 -7.82 30.66 -24.19
CA GLU A 166 -8.23 29.71 -25.22
C GLU A 166 -8.04 28.24 -24.79
N LEU A 167 -6.91 27.92 -24.15
CA LEU A 167 -6.50 26.54 -23.91
C LEU A 167 -6.95 25.99 -22.54
N ILE A 168 -6.80 26.76 -21.46
CA ILE A 168 -7.02 26.28 -20.08
C ILE A 168 -8.42 25.71 -19.87
N PRO A 169 -9.53 26.30 -20.35
CA PRO A 169 -10.86 25.72 -20.17
C PRO A 169 -10.98 24.29 -20.72
N GLY A 170 -10.28 23.98 -21.82
CA GLY A 170 -10.28 22.64 -22.43
C GLY A 170 -9.43 21.60 -21.70
N LEU A 171 -8.69 22.00 -20.67
CA LEU A 171 -7.87 21.10 -19.85
C LEU A 171 -8.62 20.55 -18.62
N PHE A 172 -9.76 21.15 -18.27
CA PHE A 172 -10.64 20.61 -17.23
C PHE A 172 -11.57 19.54 -17.80
N ALA A 173 -12.23 18.79 -16.91
CA ALA A 173 -13.31 17.90 -17.26
C ALA A 173 -14.36 18.56 -18.18
N PRO A 174 -15.00 17.80 -19.09
CA PRO A 174 -16.10 18.30 -19.91
C PRO A 174 -17.17 18.99 -19.03
N ASP A 175 -17.66 20.13 -19.50
CA ASP A 175 -18.67 20.98 -18.82
C ASP A 175 -18.22 21.59 -17.47
N PHE A 176 -16.97 21.40 -17.05
CA PHE A 176 -16.44 22.05 -15.84
C PHE A 176 -16.19 23.54 -16.09
N SER A 177 -16.76 24.40 -15.23
CA SER A 177 -16.67 25.84 -15.36
C SER A 177 -16.70 26.54 -14.00
N GLY A 178 -16.42 27.85 -14.00
CA GLY A 178 -16.52 28.69 -12.81
C GLY A 178 -15.18 29.24 -12.32
N PRO A 179 -15.14 29.76 -11.07
CA PRO A 179 -14.01 30.55 -10.57
C PRO A 179 -12.66 29.83 -10.58
N VAL A 180 -12.65 28.50 -10.48
CA VAL A 180 -11.43 27.69 -10.53
C VAL A 180 -10.78 27.75 -11.93
N VAL A 181 -11.59 27.68 -12.99
CA VAL A 181 -11.12 27.80 -14.38
C VAL A 181 -10.61 29.22 -14.64
N GLU A 182 -11.35 30.23 -14.20
CA GLU A 182 -10.95 31.64 -14.33
C GLU A 182 -9.63 31.94 -13.61
N ALA A 183 -9.45 31.36 -12.41
CA ALA A 183 -8.21 31.47 -11.66
C ALA A 183 -7.04 30.82 -12.40
N ALA A 184 -7.22 29.61 -12.95
CA ALA A 184 -6.18 28.93 -13.73
C ALA A 184 -5.80 29.72 -15.00
N VAL A 185 -6.78 30.28 -15.72
CA VAL A 185 -6.55 31.18 -16.88
C VAL A 185 -5.71 32.38 -16.47
N LYS A 186 -6.04 33.01 -15.33
CA LYS A 186 -5.30 34.18 -14.84
C LYS A 186 -3.87 33.84 -14.42
N VAL A 187 -3.67 32.69 -13.78
CA VAL A 187 -2.35 32.23 -13.30
C VAL A 187 -1.41 31.97 -14.48
N GLU A 188 -1.83 31.20 -15.48
CA GLU A 188 -1.01 30.94 -16.66
C GLU A 188 -0.85 32.19 -17.54
N GLY A 189 -1.93 32.97 -17.67
CA GLY A 189 -1.95 34.19 -18.48
C GLY A 189 -1.00 35.29 -17.97
N GLY A 190 -0.62 35.25 -16.70
CA GLY A 190 0.34 36.17 -16.08
C GLY A 190 1.80 35.71 -16.13
N LYS A 191 2.11 34.56 -16.75
CA LYS A 191 3.48 34.02 -16.78
C LYS A 191 4.37 34.76 -17.78
N ASP A 192 5.66 34.76 -17.49
CA ASP A 192 6.67 35.09 -18.49
C ASP A 192 6.71 34.00 -19.57
N LYS A 193 6.69 34.43 -20.84
CA LYS A 193 6.59 33.54 -21.99
C LYS A 193 7.84 32.68 -22.17
N GLU A 194 9.02 33.22 -21.91
CA GLU A 194 10.28 32.49 -22.06
C GLU A 194 10.47 31.49 -20.91
N VAL A 195 10.07 31.85 -19.69
CA VAL A 195 10.04 30.88 -18.56
C VAL A 195 9.08 29.73 -18.85
N PHE A 196 7.89 30.03 -19.38
CA PHE A 196 6.91 29.00 -19.77
C PHE A 196 7.47 28.05 -20.82
N LEU A 197 8.08 28.58 -21.90
CA LEU A 197 8.68 27.78 -22.97
C LEU A 197 9.90 26.98 -22.50
N SER A 198 10.78 27.58 -21.69
CA SER A 198 11.92 26.89 -21.09
C SER A 198 11.49 25.69 -20.27
N SER A 199 10.43 25.84 -19.48
CA SER A 199 9.91 24.76 -18.63
C SER A 199 9.39 23.59 -19.46
N TRP A 200 8.70 23.88 -20.57
CA TRP A 200 8.29 22.85 -21.54
C TRP A 200 9.49 22.16 -22.21
N ARG A 201 10.49 22.93 -22.66
CA ARG A 201 11.72 22.39 -23.26
C ARG A 201 12.40 21.41 -22.30
N SER A 202 12.55 21.79 -21.04
CA SER A 202 13.16 20.93 -20.05
C SER A 202 12.29 19.72 -19.69
N MET A 203 10.96 19.86 -19.64
CA MET A 203 10.08 18.73 -19.31
C MET A 203 10.06 17.67 -20.43
N PHE A 204 10.15 18.09 -21.69
CA PHE A 204 10.21 17.16 -22.83
C PHE A 204 11.57 16.50 -23.02
N SER A 205 12.65 17.05 -22.47
CA SER A 205 14.01 16.52 -22.68
C SER A 205 14.39 15.39 -21.72
N VAL A 206 13.59 15.14 -20.67
CA VAL A 206 13.91 14.14 -19.65
C VAL A 206 13.45 12.73 -20.00
N ASP A 207 14.23 11.75 -19.58
CA ASP A 207 13.88 10.33 -19.59
C ASP A 207 14.09 9.74 -18.19
N MET A 208 12.98 9.48 -17.49
CA MET A 208 13.00 8.92 -16.14
C MET A 208 12.81 7.40 -16.13
N ARG A 209 12.77 6.72 -17.29
CA ARG A 209 12.38 5.31 -17.36
C ARG A 209 13.31 4.37 -16.60
N ASP A 210 14.60 4.71 -16.53
CA ASP A 210 15.61 3.93 -15.80
C ASP A 210 15.47 4.06 -14.29
N LEU A 211 14.85 5.14 -13.80
CA LEU A 211 14.58 5.36 -12.39
C LEU A 211 13.40 4.51 -11.89
N LEU A 212 12.43 4.22 -12.76
CA LEU A 212 11.16 3.60 -12.39
C LEU A 212 11.30 2.27 -11.63
N PRO A 213 12.21 1.33 -12.02
CA PRO A 213 12.40 0.09 -11.27
C PRO A 213 13.00 0.29 -9.87
N LEU A 214 13.63 1.44 -9.60
CA LEU A 214 14.30 1.76 -8.35
C LEU A 214 13.34 2.37 -7.30
N ILE A 215 12.11 2.72 -7.69
CA ILE A 215 11.13 3.29 -6.78
C ILE A 215 10.65 2.24 -5.77
N ASP A 216 11.06 2.39 -4.52
CA ASP A 216 10.79 1.49 -3.39
C ASP A 216 9.82 2.10 -2.34
N VAL A 217 9.49 3.38 -2.50
CA VAL A 217 8.47 4.07 -1.70
C VAL A 217 7.07 3.86 -2.28
N PRO A 218 5.98 4.01 -1.51
CA PRO A 218 4.63 3.99 -2.05
C PRO A 218 4.47 5.02 -3.17
N LEU A 219 4.06 4.54 -4.34
CA LEU A 219 3.73 5.38 -5.49
C LEU A 219 2.23 5.25 -5.80
N THR A 220 1.57 6.38 -6.00
CA THR A 220 0.21 6.44 -6.57
C THR A 220 0.27 7.30 -7.82
N LEU A 221 -0.23 6.74 -8.92
CA LEU A 221 -0.36 7.37 -10.23
C LEU A 221 -1.83 7.72 -10.42
N ILE A 222 -2.15 8.99 -10.70
CA ILE A 222 -3.52 9.47 -10.90
C ILE A 222 -3.66 10.01 -12.32
N GLY A 223 -4.51 9.39 -13.13
CA GLY A 223 -4.92 9.91 -14.44
C GLY A 223 -6.37 10.38 -14.44
N GLY A 224 -6.71 11.29 -15.33
CA GLY A 224 -8.10 11.63 -15.65
C GLY A 224 -8.54 10.94 -16.93
N SER A 225 -9.73 10.34 -16.96
CA SER A 225 -10.20 9.61 -18.15
C SER A 225 -10.48 10.53 -19.36
N GLU A 226 -10.65 11.84 -19.12
CA GLU A 226 -10.86 12.87 -20.15
C GLU A 226 -9.60 13.70 -20.41
N ASP A 227 -8.45 13.31 -19.83
CA ASP A 227 -7.18 13.98 -20.07
C ASP A 227 -6.63 13.66 -21.47
N ARG A 228 -6.66 14.66 -22.34
CA ARG A 228 -6.16 14.57 -23.72
C ARG A 228 -4.71 15.05 -23.87
N VAL A 229 -4.14 15.66 -22.82
CA VAL A 229 -2.75 16.14 -22.83
C VAL A 229 -1.82 15.04 -22.38
N THR A 230 -2.18 14.36 -21.29
CA THR A 230 -1.41 13.26 -20.70
C THR A 230 -2.29 12.05 -20.43
N PRO A 231 -2.78 11.38 -21.49
CA PRO A 231 -3.64 10.21 -21.33
C PRO A 231 -2.95 9.14 -20.48
N SER A 232 -3.70 8.51 -19.59
CA SER A 232 -3.18 7.48 -18.67
C SER A 232 -2.44 6.36 -19.42
N ASP A 233 -2.97 5.95 -20.58
CA ASP A 233 -2.34 5.00 -21.50
C ASP A 233 -1.84 5.75 -22.74
N PRO A 234 -0.55 5.67 -23.12
CA PRO A 234 0.50 4.82 -22.55
C PRO A 234 1.30 5.42 -21.38
N LEU A 235 1.04 6.68 -20.97
CA LEU A 235 2.01 7.43 -20.17
C LEU A 235 2.13 6.96 -18.72
N LEU A 236 1.01 6.89 -18.00
CA LEU A 236 1.00 6.38 -16.62
C LEU A 236 1.01 4.85 -16.57
N THR A 237 0.48 4.16 -17.59
CA THR A 237 0.55 2.70 -17.69
C THR A 237 2.00 2.23 -17.87
N GLU A 238 2.86 2.97 -18.57
CA GLU A 238 4.31 2.70 -18.61
C GLU A 238 4.95 2.81 -17.22
N ILE A 239 4.65 3.89 -16.49
CA ILE A 239 5.18 4.09 -15.13
C ILE A 239 4.73 2.96 -14.21
N PHE A 240 3.43 2.67 -14.22
CA PHE A 240 2.83 1.58 -13.45
C PHE A 240 3.47 0.24 -13.81
N ALA A 241 3.63 -0.02 -15.10
CA ALA A 241 4.25 -1.24 -15.58
C ALA A 241 5.65 -1.38 -15.04
N LYS A 242 6.48 -0.32 -15.01
CA LYS A 242 7.90 -0.37 -14.59
C LYS A 242 8.17 -0.22 -13.08
N THR A 243 7.15 0.03 -12.26
CA THR A 243 7.28 0.23 -10.80
C THR A 243 6.64 -0.90 -9.99
N SER A 244 7.30 -1.35 -8.91
CA SER A 244 6.80 -2.46 -8.08
C SER A 244 5.77 -1.98 -7.04
N THR A 245 5.98 -0.81 -6.45
CA THR A 245 5.18 -0.23 -5.36
C THR A 245 4.00 0.63 -5.81
N SER A 246 3.82 0.81 -7.12
CA SER A 246 2.81 1.69 -7.69
C SER A 246 1.40 1.13 -7.59
N ARG A 247 0.44 2.06 -7.45
CA ARG A 247 -0.97 1.88 -7.79
C ARG A 247 -1.32 2.87 -8.89
N LEU A 248 -2.04 2.41 -9.90
CA LEU A 248 -2.60 3.26 -10.94
C LEU A 248 -4.09 3.46 -10.65
N VAL A 249 -4.52 4.71 -10.71
CA VAL A 249 -5.90 5.12 -10.53
C VAL A 249 -6.27 6.04 -11.68
N GLU A 250 -7.38 5.74 -12.34
CA GLU A 250 -8.00 6.64 -13.31
C GLU A 250 -9.30 7.20 -12.72
N ILE A 251 -9.40 8.52 -12.63
CA ILE A 251 -10.59 9.22 -12.15
C ILE A 251 -11.50 9.45 -13.35
N ALA A 252 -12.62 8.72 -13.37
CA ALA A 252 -13.63 8.82 -14.41
C ALA A 252 -14.18 10.26 -14.49
N GLY A 253 -14.23 10.80 -15.70
CA GLY A 253 -14.72 12.15 -16.00
C GLY A 253 -13.71 13.28 -15.72
N ALA A 254 -12.56 13.01 -15.09
CA ALA A 254 -11.58 14.06 -14.78
C ALA A 254 -10.74 14.44 -16.00
N GLY A 255 -10.42 15.73 -16.12
CA GLY A 255 -9.50 16.25 -17.14
C GLY A 255 -8.04 16.21 -16.70
N HIS A 256 -7.24 17.08 -17.30
CA HIS A 256 -5.82 17.25 -16.97
C HIS A 256 -5.60 17.81 -15.56
N PHE A 257 -6.50 18.70 -15.11
CA PHE A 257 -6.48 19.24 -13.75
C PHE A 257 -7.34 18.41 -12.78
N SER A 258 -7.09 17.11 -12.73
CA SER A 258 -7.87 16.14 -11.92
C SER A 258 -7.90 16.46 -10.42
N ASN A 259 -6.87 17.16 -9.93
CA ASN A 259 -6.78 17.64 -8.56
C ASN A 259 -7.73 18.82 -8.26
N LEU A 260 -8.19 19.53 -9.28
CA LEU A 260 -9.09 20.67 -9.18
C LEU A 260 -10.54 20.28 -9.53
N ASP A 261 -10.79 19.70 -10.71
CA ASP A 261 -12.16 19.37 -11.14
C ASP A 261 -12.79 18.23 -10.33
N HIS A 262 -12.01 17.22 -9.96
CA HIS A 262 -12.43 16.05 -9.17
C HIS A 262 -11.68 15.97 -7.84
N SER A 263 -11.49 17.12 -7.20
CA SER A 263 -10.68 17.28 -5.98
C SER A 263 -11.02 16.31 -4.84
N GLN A 264 -12.30 15.92 -4.68
CA GLN A 264 -12.70 14.97 -3.63
C GLN A 264 -12.15 13.56 -3.87
N GLU A 265 -12.26 13.05 -5.10
CA GLU A 265 -11.73 11.74 -5.47
C GLU A 265 -10.20 11.77 -5.49
N PHE A 266 -9.59 12.85 -6.00
CA PHE A 266 -8.14 13.04 -5.90
C PHE A 266 -7.67 12.96 -4.43
N ASN A 267 -8.35 13.66 -3.52
CA ASN A 267 -8.05 13.66 -2.09
C ASN A 267 -8.23 12.27 -1.46
N ARG A 268 -9.19 11.47 -1.93
CA ARG A 268 -9.37 10.10 -1.47
C ARG A 268 -8.13 9.25 -1.76
N TYR A 269 -7.64 9.27 -3.00
CA TYR A 269 -6.47 8.48 -3.42
C TYR A 269 -5.16 9.02 -2.83
N LEU A 270 -5.02 10.33 -2.71
CA LEU A 270 -3.91 10.94 -1.98
C LEU A 270 -3.90 10.49 -0.51
N SER A 271 -5.04 10.50 0.18
CA SER A 271 -5.12 10.05 1.58
C SER A 271 -4.71 8.58 1.74
N ILE A 272 -5.09 7.71 0.81
CA ILE A 272 -4.65 6.30 0.79
C ILE A 272 -3.13 6.22 0.67
N ASN A 273 -2.53 6.99 -0.24
CA ASN A 273 -1.08 6.95 -0.45
C ASN A 273 -0.28 7.50 0.73
N LEU A 274 -0.73 8.60 1.34
CA LEU A 274 -0.11 9.16 2.56
C LEU A 274 -0.09 8.11 3.68
N ARG A 275 -1.20 7.37 3.87
CA ARG A 275 -1.28 6.27 4.85
C ARG A 275 -0.34 5.11 4.50
N ARG A 276 -0.19 4.77 3.22
CA ARG A 276 0.81 3.77 2.78
C ARG A 276 2.22 4.24 3.08
N GLY A 277 2.52 5.54 2.95
CA GLY A 277 3.80 6.13 3.37
C GLY A 277 4.07 6.02 4.86
N ARG A 278 3.02 5.94 5.70
CA ARG A 278 3.14 5.61 7.14
C ARG A 278 3.30 4.10 7.39
N GLY A 279 2.57 3.28 6.62
CA GLY A 279 2.60 1.81 6.71
C GLY A 279 3.85 1.16 6.13
N ASN A 280 4.53 1.81 5.19
CA ASN A 280 5.82 1.39 4.63
C ASN A 280 7.01 1.71 5.56
N GLY A 281 6.80 1.64 6.88
CA GLY A 281 7.88 1.48 7.86
C GLY A 281 8.70 0.18 7.71
N LEU A 282 8.75 -0.41 6.50
CA LEU A 282 9.62 -1.52 6.10
C LEU A 282 10.87 -1.06 5.36
N THR A 283 10.97 0.20 4.92
CA THR A 283 12.27 0.87 4.76
C THR A 283 12.47 1.82 5.94
N ARG A 284 12.64 1.22 7.12
CA ARG A 284 13.46 1.86 8.13
C ARG A 284 14.80 2.12 7.45
N SER A 285 15.19 3.39 7.35
CA SER A 285 16.61 3.75 7.41
C SER A 285 17.26 2.78 8.41
N PHE A 286 18.44 2.24 8.13
CA PHE A 286 19.28 1.62 9.14
C PHE A 286 19.54 2.66 10.25
N ARG A 287 18.53 2.95 11.08
CA ARG A 287 18.66 3.66 12.34
C ARG A 287 19.44 2.69 13.17
N GLU A 288 20.54 3.19 13.72
CA GLU A 288 21.29 2.59 14.81
C GLU A 288 20.34 1.74 15.66
N VAL A 289 20.53 0.43 15.59
CA VAL A 289 19.81 -0.58 16.38
C VAL A 289 20.15 -0.42 17.88
N ASP A 290 21.01 0.54 18.20
CA ASP A 290 21.68 0.74 19.47
C ASP A 290 20.90 1.62 20.47
N ALA A 291 19.77 2.22 20.08
CA ALA A 291 18.89 2.89 21.03
C ALA A 291 18.05 1.85 21.79
N THR A 292 18.56 1.41 22.94
CA THR A 292 17.80 0.67 23.93
C THR A 292 16.84 1.61 24.68
N VAL A 293 15.69 1.07 25.09
CA VAL A 293 14.69 1.79 25.88
C VAL A 293 14.31 0.95 27.10
N PRO A 294 14.06 1.58 28.25
CA PRO A 294 13.60 0.87 29.43
C PRO A 294 12.27 0.14 29.17
N VAL A 295 12.19 -1.11 29.63
CA VAL A 295 10.92 -1.82 29.77
C VAL A 295 10.48 -1.69 31.22
N GLU A 296 9.64 -0.71 31.52
CA GLU A 296 9.13 -0.57 32.89
C GLU A 296 8.08 -1.64 33.19
N GLY A 297 8.16 -2.20 34.39
CA GLY A 297 7.23 -3.19 34.91
C GLY A 297 7.77 -3.80 36.20
N GLU A 298 6.86 -4.25 37.07
CA GLU A 298 7.22 -5.00 38.28
C GLU A 298 7.21 -6.52 38.04
N THR A 299 6.48 -6.96 37.01
CA THR A 299 6.27 -8.38 36.67
C THR A 299 6.41 -8.60 35.18
N VAL A 300 6.57 -9.85 34.76
CA VAL A 300 6.64 -10.23 33.34
C VAL A 300 5.36 -9.81 32.59
N ALA A 301 4.18 -9.88 33.23
CA ALA A 301 2.93 -9.42 32.62
C ALA A 301 2.93 -7.91 32.32
N HIS A 302 3.48 -7.08 33.23
CA HIS A 302 3.66 -5.65 33.01
C HIS A 302 4.48 -5.36 31.75
N ALA A 303 5.62 -6.03 31.65
CA ALA A 303 6.55 -5.89 30.53
C ALA A 303 5.95 -6.41 29.22
N LEU A 304 5.20 -7.53 29.25
CA LEU A 304 4.55 -8.12 28.08
C LEU A 304 3.59 -7.12 27.43
N LEU A 305 2.67 -6.52 28.19
CA LEU A 305 1.71 -5.56 27.62
C LEU A 305 2.41 -4.31 27.07
N GLY A 306 3.41 -3.79 27.78
CA GLY A 306 4.22 -2.66 27.31
C GLY A 306 5.01 -2.97 26.03
N LEU A 307 5.45 -4.23 25.84
CA LEU A 307 6.06 -4.68 24.60
C LEU A 307 5.04 -4.80 23.48
N LEU A 308 3.88 -5.41 23.70
CA LEU A 308 2.83 -5.53 22.69
C LEU A 308 2.39 -4.16 22.16
N ASP A 309 2.13 -3.21 23.05
CA ASP A 309 1.82 -1.81 22.71
C ASP A 309 2.90 -1.20 21.80
N ARG A 310 4.16 -1.28 22.24
CA ARG A 310 5.31 -0.75 21.49
C ARG A 310 5.54 -1.45 20.14
N ARG A 311 5.10 -2.70 19.98
CA ARG A 311 5.19 -3.47 18.73
C ARG A 311 3.96 -3.31 17.84
N GLY A 312 3.08 -2.37 18.15
CA GLY A 312 1.97 -1.99 17.29
C GLY A 312 0.79 -2.95 17.40
N VAL A 313 0.58 -3.56 18.56
CA VAL A 313 -0.72 -4.13 18.94
C VAL A 313 -1.55 -3.01 19.55
N ASP A 314 -2.70 -2.71 18.96
CA ASP A 314 -3.58 -1.62 19.42
C ASP A 314 -4.64 -2.15 20.40
N TYR A 315 -5.08 -3.39 20.19
CA TYR A 315 -6.15 -4.03 20.94
C TYR A 315 -5.74 -5.40 21.44
N PHE A 316 -6.09 -5.66 22.69
CA PHE A 316 -5.99 -6.96 23.33
C PHE A 316 -7.39 -7.53 23.50
N PHE A 317 -7.82 -8.38 22.57
CA PHE A 317 -9.14 -9.01 22.62
C PHE A 317 -9.11 -10.18 23.61
N SER A 318 -10.15 -10.34 24.43
CA SER A 318 -10.13 -11.38 25.45
C SER A 318 -11.49 -11.94 25.83
N ASN A 319 -11.52 -13.20 26.23
CA ASN A 319 -12.51 -13.75 27.15
C ASN A 319 -11.75 -14.30 28.36
N SER A 320 -12.00 -13.71 29.53
CA SER A 320 -11.14 -13.91 30.70
C SER A 320 -11.54 -15.12 31.54
N GLY A 321 -10.55 -15.68 32.25
CA GLY A 321 -10.77 -16.68 33.28
C GLY A 321 -9.71 -16.60 34.38
N THR A 322 -9.47 -17.69 35.11
CA THR A 322 -8.69 -17.64 36.36
C THR A 322 -7.21 -17.32 36.17
N ASP A 323 -6.65 -17.51 34.98
CA ASP A 323 -5.26 -17.15 34.65
C ASP A 323 -5.04 -15.67 34.30
N PHE A 324 -6.11 -14.86 34.21
CA PHE A 324 -6.01 -13.46 33.79
C PHE A 324 -5.55 -12.49 34.88
N THR A 325 -5.44 -12.93 36.15
CA THR A 325 -5.08 -12.02 37.25
C THR A 325 -3.83 -11.19 36.97
N PRO A 326 -2.69 -11.75 36.49
CA PRO A 326 -1.52 -10.94 36.16
C PRO A 326 -1.73 -10.01 34.95
N ILE A 327 -2.60 -10.37 34.01
CA ILE A 327 -2.92 -9.53 32.84
C ILE A 327 -3.78 -8.33 33.25
N ILE A 328 -4.74 -8.53 34.14
CA ILE A 328 -5.58 -7.47 34.70
C ILE A 328 -4.73 -6.49 35.52
N ASP A 329 -3.88 -7.03 36.39
CA ASP A 329 -2.87 -6.25 37.13
C ASP A 329 -1.99 -5.44 36.17
N ALA A 330 -1.53 -6.08 35.09
CA ALA A 330 -0.70 -5.42 34.11
C ALA A 330 -1.40 -4.26 33.37
N PHE A 331 -2.68 -4.40 33.03
CA PHE A 331 -3.45 -3.27 32.49
C PHE A 331 -3.64 -2.16 33.52
N ALA A 332 -3.89 -2.51 34.79
CA ALA A 332 -4.07 -1.53 35.86
C ALA A 332 -2.81 -0.69 36.11
N PHE A 333 -1.63 -1.32 36.04
CA PHE A 333 -0.34 -0.63 36.12
C PHE A 333 -0.04 0.24 34.90
N ASN A 334 -0.32 -0.28 33.68
CA ASN A 334 0.08 0.40 32.45
C ASN A 334 -0.84 1.55 32.02
N LYS A 335 -2.12 1.54 32.41
CA LYS A 335 -3.15 2.47 31.89
C LYS A 335 -2.83 3.96 32.08
N ASP A 336 -2.06 4.32 33.12
CA ASP A 336 -1.73 5.72 33.44
C ASP A 336 -0.31 6.11 32.98
N ARG A 337 0.43 5.19 32.34
CA ARG A 337 1.79 5.45 31.84
C ARG A 337 1.76 6.29 30.57
N GLU A 338 2.66 7.27 30.51
CA GLU A 338 2.82 8.10 29.32
C GLU A 338 3.22 7.24 28.12
N GLY A 339 2.48 7.38 27.01
CA GLY A 339 2.74 6.67 25.76
C GLY A 339 2.16 5.26 25.64
N PHE A 340 1.54 4.70 26.69
CA PHE A 340 0.85 3.41 26.61
C PHE A 340 -0.55 3.56 26.01
N SER A 341 -0.86 2.82 24.94
CA SER A 341 -2.13 2.96 24.19
C SER A 341 -2.91 1.65 23.97
N LEU A 342 -2.31 0.49 24.28
CA LEU A 342 -2.94 -0.82 24.12
C LEU A 342 -4.25 -0.91 24.93
N ALA A 343 -5.35 -1.13 24.22
CA ALA A 343 -6.68 -1.16 24.79
C ALA A 343 -7.19 -2.59 25.01
N PRO A 344 -7.63 -2.95 26.24
CA PRO A 344 -8.30 -4.23 26.47
C PRO A 344 -9.72 -4.21 25.90
N VAL A 345 -10.12 -5.28 25.22
CA VAL A 345 -11.48 -5.48 24.70
C VAL A 345 -12.01 -6.83 25.19
N VAL A 346 -12.97 -6.80 26.09
CA VAL A 346 -13.61 -8.00 26.63
C VAL A 346 -14.75 -8.42 25.70
N ALA A 347 -14.70 -9.67 25.25
CA ALA A 347 -15.69 -10.29 24.40
C ALA A 347 -16.51 -11.32 25.19
N PRO A 348 -17.81 -11.49 24.88
CA PRO A 348 -18.67 -12.44 25.58
C PRO A 348 -18.31 -13.91 25.30
N HIS A 349 -17.50 -14.17 24.26
CA HIS A 349 -17.04 -15.50 23.88
C HIS A 349 -15.73 -15.38 23.11
N GLU A 350 -14.85 -16.37 23.25
CA GLU A 350 -13.56 -16.47 22.55
C GLU A 350 -13.65 -16.41 21.03
N ASN A 351 -14.66 -17.05 20.42
CA ASN A 351 -14.93 -16.96 18.98
C ASN A 351 -15.14 -15.51 18.52
N THR A 352 -15.84 -14.71 19.33
CA THR A 352 -16.02 -13.29 19.06
C THR A 352 -14.69 -12.55 19.17
N ALA A 353 -13.90 -12.83 20.22
CA ALA A 353 -12.60 -12.18 20.43
C ALA A 353 -11.65 -12.38 19.23
N ILE A 354 -11.49 -13.63 18.77
CA ILE A 354 -10.62 -13.94 17.64
C ILE A 354 -11.17 -13.42 16.31
N ALA A 355 -12.49 -13.38 16.12
CA ALA A 355 -13.10 -12.77 14.94
C ALA A 355 -12.85 -11.26 14.87
N MET A 356 -12.84 -10.55 16.01
CA MET A 356 -12.47 -9.13 16.06
C MET A 356 -11.02 -8.90 15.65
N ALA A 357 -10.09 -9.72 16.15
CA ALA A 357 -8.67 -9.66 15.75
C ALA A 357 -8.49 -9.92 14.23
N HIS A 358 -9.19 -10.93 13.70
CA HIS A 358 -9.18 -11.26 12.29
C HIS A 358 -9.69 -10.10 11.42
N GLY A 359 -10.85 -9.54 11.77
CA GLY A 359 -11.44 -8.40 11.03
C GLY A 359 -10.56 -7.15 11.11
N TYR A 360 -9.95 -6.89 12.26
CA TYR A 360 -9.03 -5.77 12.43
C TYR A 360 -7.84 -5.88 11.48
N PHE A 361 -7.25 -7.07 11.35
CA PHE A 361 -6.16 -7.29 10.40
C PHE A 361 -6.60 -7.04 8.96
N LEU A 362 -7.77 -7.53 8.54
CA LEU A 362 -8.27 -7.31 7.17
C LEU A 362 -8.44 -5.83 6.83
N LEU A 363 -8.74 -4.99 7.82
CA LEU A 363 -8.90 -3.54 7.64
C LEU A 363 -7.58 -2.76 7.71
N SER A 364 -6.67 -3.16 8.58
CA SER A 364 -5.49 -2.37 8.94
C SER A 364 -4.16 -2.93 8.44
N GLY A 365 -4.10 -4.22 8.12
CA GLY A 365 -2.87 -4.97 7.88
C GLY A 365 -2.02 -5.21 9.13
N ARG A 366 -2.51 -4.89 10.34
CA ARG A 366 -1.76 -4.99 11.60
C ARG A 366 -2.28 -6.14 12.46
N PRO A 367 -1.43 -7.08 12.90
CA PRO A 367 -1.84 -8.19 13.76
C PRO A 367 -2.24 -7.69 15.15
N GLN A 368 -3.24 -8.32 15.74
CA GLN A 368 -3.69 -8.03 17.10
C GLN A 368 -3.52 -9.23 18.01
N ALA A 369 -3.46 -8.98 19.31
CA ALA A 369 -3.41 -10.01 20.33
C ALA A 369 -4.84 -10.44 20.71
N VAL A 370 -5.05 -11.76 20.83
CA VAL A 370 -6.26 -12.34 21.39
C VAL A 370 -5.89 -13.33 22.48
N MET A 371 -6.54 -13.26 23.64
CA MET A 371 -6.29 -14.20 24.75
C MET A 371 -7.56 -14.91 25.20
N ALA A 372 -7.44 -16.20 25.48
CA ALA A 372 -8.49 -16.98 26.14
C ALA A 372 -7.98 -17.68 27.41
N HIS A 373 -8.94 -18.09 28.24
CA HIS A 373 -8.73 -19.00 29.37
C HIS A 373 -8.09 -20.33 28.94
N VAL A 374 -7.53 -21.08 29.89
CA VAL A 374 -6.97 -22.42 29.66
C VAL A 374 -8.00 -23.39 29.05
N ASN A 375 -7.48 -24.46 28.45
CA ASN A 375 -8.21 -25.65 28.03
C ASN A 375 -9.50 -25.37 27.24
N VAL A 376 -10.67 -25.27 27.91
CA VAL A 376 -11.97 -25.06 27.26
C VAL A 376 -12.05 -23.70 26.57
N GLY A 377 -11.55 -22.63 27.19
CA GLY A 377 -11.54 -21.31 26.56
C GLY A 377 -10.62 -21.30 25.33
N THR A 378 -9.45 -21.91 25.48
CA THR A 378 -8.53 -22.15 24.37
C THR A 378 -9.20 -22.95 23.24
N ALA A 379 -9.89 -24.04 23.55
CA ALA A 379 -10.63 -24.85 22.58
C ALA A 379 -11.72 -24.05 21.86
N ASN A 380 -12.41 -23.15 22.57
CA ASN A 380 -13.43 -22.25 22.00
C ASN A 380 -12.85 -21.28 20.95
N MET A 381 -11.56 -20.95 20.96
CA MET A 381 -10.92 -20.16 19.89
C MET A 381 -10.67 -20.96 18.59
N GLY A 382 -10.75 -22.29 18.64
CA GLY A 382 -10.27 -23.16 17.56
C GLY A 382 -10.86 -22.86 16.20
N LEU A 383 -12.16 -22.55 16.12
CA LEU A 383 -12.83 -22.19 14.87
C LEU A 383 -12.19 -20.94 14.23
N GLY A 384 -11.89 -19.94 15.04
CA GLY A 384 -11.23 -18.72 14.59
C GLY A 384 -9.78 -18.93 14.18
N ILE A 385 -9.05 -19.80 14.89
CA ILE A 385 -7.65 -20.12 14.58
C ILE A 385 -7.56 -20.85 13.23
N ILE A 386 -8.45 -21.83 13.00
CA ILE A 386 -8.55 -22.54 11.72
C ILE A 386 -8.86 -21.55 10.59
N ASN A 387 -9.82 -20.64 10.80
CA ASN A 387 -10.16 -19.61 9.82
C ASN A 387 -8.98 -18.65 9.55
N ALA A 388 -8.28 -18.19 10.58
CA ALA A 388 -7.11 -17.33 10.43
C ALA A 388 -5.99 -18.04 9.64
N SER A 389 -5.73 -19.31 9.96
CA SER A 389 -4.76 -20.15 9.25
C SER A 389 -5.12 -20.32 7.78
N ARG A 390 -6.36 -20.72 7.49
CA ARG A 390 -6.84 -20.97 6.13
C ARG A 390 -7.04 -19.71 5.30
N SER A 391 -7.10 -18.54 5.93
CA SER A 391 -7.15 -17.23 5.28
C SER A 391 -5.81 -16.49 5.33
N ARG A 392 -4.76 -17.13 5.85
CA ARG A 392 -3.41 -16.57 6.02
C ARG A 392 -3.38 -15.24 6.76
N ILE A 393 -4.17 -15.14 7.82
CA ILE A 393 -4.33 -13.93 8.64
C ILE A 393 -3.41 -14.01 9.86
N PRO A 394 -2.45 -13.07 9.99
CA PRO A 394 -1.62 -12.91 11.17
C PRO A 394 -2.44 -12.55 12.41
N VAL A 395 -2.38 -13.42 13.43
CA VAL A 395 -2.98 -13.18 14.75
C VAL A 395 -2.03 -13.70 15.81
N LEU A 396 -1.79 -12.91 16.86
CA LEU A 396 -1.07 -13.36 18.04
C LEU A 396 -2.08 -14.00 19.00
N VAL A 397 -2.19 -15.33 18.96
CA VAL A 397 -3.08 -16.08 19.83
C VAL A 397 -2.36 -16.38 21.12
N LEU A 398 -2.94 -15.94 22.22
CA LEU A 398 -2.46 -16.12 23.58
C LEU A 398 -3.45 -17.02 24.31
N ALA A 399 -2.96 -17.84 25.21
CA ALA A 399 -3.80 -18.64 26.10
C ALA A 399 -3.17 -18.70 27.47
N GLY A 400 -3.99 -18.71 28.52
CA GLY A 400 -3.52 -19.16 29.82
C GLY A 400 -2.93 -20.57 29.74
N ASN A 401 -2.10 -20.93 30.73
CA ASN A 401 -1.82 -22.32 31.04
C ASN A 401 -2.04 -22.58 32.54
N THR A 402 -2.45 -23.80 32.89
CA THR A 402 -2.59 -24.20 34.28
C THR A 402 -1.23 -24.12 34.99
N PRO A 403 -1.18 -23.58 36.21
CA PRO A 403 0.04 -23.63 37.00
C PRO A 403 0.51 -25.07 37.19
N TRP A 404 1.82 -25.31 37.16
CA TRP A 404 2.43 -26.63 37.37
C TRP A 404 2.98 -26.81 38.79
N TYR A 405 2.84 -25.80 39.65
CA TYR A 405 3.37 -25.80 41.01
C TYR A 405 2.28 -25.60 42.07
N ASP A 406 2.26 -26.49 43.07
CA ASP A 406 1.27 -26.55 44.16
C ASP A 406 1.74 -25.85 45.45
N GLY A 407 2.82 -25.06 45.39
CA GLY A 407 3.49 -24.50 46.57
C GLY A 407 3.22 -23.01 46.84
N ASP A 408 4.28 -22.30 47.22
CA ASP A 408 4.27 -20.99 47.88
C ASP A 408 4.75 -19.81 47.02
N ILE A 409 4.94 -20.01 45.71
CA ILE A 409 5.32 -18.92 44.80
C ILE A 409 4.07 -18.21 44.26
N GLU A 410 4.21 -16.93 43.94
CA GLU A 410 3.15 -16.17 43.29
C GLU A 410 2.76 -16.81 41.95
N GLY A 411 1.46 -16.92 41.71
CA GLY A 411 0.93 -17.59 40.52
C GLY A 411 0.71 -19.10 40.63
N CYS A 412 1.04 -19.74 41.77
CA CYS A 412 0.80 -21.16 42.02
C CYS A 412 -0.69 -21.57 41.95
N ARG A 413 -0.97 -22.87 42.11
CA ARG A 413 -2.35 -23.35 42.20
C ARG A 413 -3.05 -22.85 43.47
N THR A 414 -4.17 -22.17 43.31
CA THR A 414 -5.01 -21.60 44.37
C THR A 414 -6.50 -21.96 44.24
N ASN A 415 -6.91 -22.66 43.18
CA ASN A 415 -8.31 -23.01 42.92
C ASN A 415 -8.43 -24.43 42.35
N PHE A 416 -9.41 -25.21 42.83
CA PHE A 416 -9.63 -26.61 42.44
C PHE A 416 -9.71 -26.83 40.92
N VAL A 417 -10.21 -25.84 40.17
CA VAL A 417 -10.33 -25.89 38.70
C VAL A 417 -8.97 -26.06 38.00
N GLN A 418 -7.88 -25.62 38.62
CA GLN A 418 -6.54 -25.68 38.03
C GLN A 418 -5.99 -27.12 37.94
N TRP A 419 -6.40 -28.02 38.84
CA TRP A 419 -6.08 -29.45 38.70
C TRP A 419 -6.95 -30.12 37.64
N GLY A 420 -8.24 -29.75 37.56
CA GLY A 420 -9.19 -30.34 36.62
C GLY A 420 -8.99 -29.90 35.16
N GLN A 421 -8.34 -28.75 34.94
CA GLN A 421 -8.09 -28.19 33.62
C GLN A 421 -6.65 -28.42 33.12
N ASP A 422 -5.81 -29.12 33.89
CA ASP A 422 -4.41 -29.38 33.55
C ASP A 422 -4.29 -30.34 32.36
N THR A 423 -3.48 -29.99 31.37
CA THR A 423 -3.38 -30.74 30.11
C THR A 423 -1.93 -31.09 29.79
N PHE A 424 -1.71 -32.27 29.20
CA PHE A 424 -0.35 -32.72 28.84
C PHE A 424 0.31 -31.83 27.77
N ASP A 425 -0.46 -31.39 26.76
CA ASP A 425 0.00 -30.53 25.67
C ASP A 425 -1.16 -29.69 25.13
N GLN A 426 -1.45 -28.54 25.75
CA GLN A 426 -2.51 -27.64 25.28
C GLN A 426 -2.23 -27.10 23.85
N ALA A 427 -0.96 -26.95 23.48
CA ALA A 427 -0.59 -26.43 22.17
C ALA A 427 -0.90 -27.42 21.03
N SER A 428 -1.00 -28.72 21.35
CA SER A 428 -1.39 -29.74 20.37
C SER A 428 -2.76 -29.49 19.74
N TYR A 429 -3.63 -28.72 20.39
CA TYR A 429 -4.97 -28.41 19.90
C TYR A 429 -4.91 -27.73 18.53
N PHE A 430 -3.90 -26.88 18.32
CA PHE A 430 -3.82 -25.98 17.17
C PHE A 430 -2.50 -26.00 16.42
N ARG A 431 -1.57 -26.90 16.77
CA ARG A 431 -0.24 -26.99 16.13
C ARG A 431 -0.29 -27.17 14.61
N GLU A 432 -1.33 -27.82 14.07
CA GLU A 432 -1.55 -27.92 12.62
C GLU A 432 -1.87 -26.54 11.98
N PHE A 433 -2.52 -25.66 12.72
CA PHE A 433 -3.08 -24.41 12.20
C PHE A 433 -2.22 -23.19 12.54
N THR A 434 -1.21 -23.32 13.39
CA THR A 434 -0.33 -22.23 13.80
C THR A 434 1.04 -22.36 13.14
N LYS A 435 1.66 -21.23 12.83
CA LYS A 435 3.02 -21.21 12.25
C LYS A 435 4.10 -21.54 13.28
N TRP A 436 3.79 -21.28 14.55
CA TRP A 436 4.70 -21.46 15.67
C TRP A 436 3.90 -21.50 16.97
N ASP A 437 4.24 -22.44 17.84
CA ASP A 437 3.78 -22.51 19.23
C ASP A 437 4.94 -22.39 20.23
N TYR A 438 4.72 -21.65 21.32
CA TYR A 438 5.71 -21.49 22.39
C TYR A 438 5.08 -21.21 23.76
N GLN A 439 5.66 -21.78 24.81
CA GLN A 439 5.27 -21.49 26.19
C GLN A 439 6.23 -20.49 26.83
N LEU A 440 5.69 -19.40 27.35
CA LEU A 440 6.47 -18.43 28.11
C LEU A 440 7.00 -19.08 29.40
N LYS A 441 8.30 -18.90 29.67
CA LYS A 441 8.99 -19.53 30.80
C LYS A 441 9.37 -18.56 31.93
N GLY A 442 9.39 -17.25 31.65
CA GLY A 442 9.78 -16.23 32.62
C GLY A 442 10.25 -14.94 31.94
N PRO A 443 11.05 -14.10 32.63
CA PRO A 443 11.45 -12.79 32.15
C PRO A 443 12.53 -12.81 31.04
N HIS A 444 13.33 -13.88 30.99
CA HIS A 444 14.42 -13.99 30.02
C HIS A 444 13.88 -14.01 28.59
N ASP A 445 14.45 -13.15 27.72
CA ASP A 445 14.17 -13.10 26.29
C ASP A 445 12.70 -12.79 25.92
N LEU A 446 11.93 -12.17 26.82
CA LEU A 446 10.52 -11.82 26.57
C LEU A 446 10.32 -11.02 25.27
N ASP A 447 11.21 -10.04 25.04
CA ASP A 447 11.24 -9.24 23.82
C ASP A 447 11.61 -10.09 22.58
N VAL A 448 12.48 -11.11 22.70
CA VAL A 448 12.76 -12.06 21.61
C VAL A 448 11.48 -12.82 21.26
N VAL A 449 10.78 -13.32 22.28
CA VAL A 449 9.58 -14.13 22.11
C VAL A 449 8.49 -13.32 21.40
N VAL A 450 8.22 -12.09 21.85
CA VAL A 450 7.21 -11.21 21.25
C VAL A 450 7.59 -10.81 19.82
N ASP A 451 8.82 -10.33 19.61
CA ASP A 451 9.29 -9.91 18.29
C ASP A 451 9.25 -11.07 17.29
N ARG A 452 9.67 -12.26 17.74
CA ARG A 452 9.62 -13.48 16.93
C ARG A 452 8.20 -13.92 16.61
N ALA A 453 7.30 -13.89 17.60
CA ALA A 453 5.89 -14.26 17.40
C ALA A 453 5.27 -13.38 16.30
N LEU A 454 5.42 -12.07 16.41
CA LEU A 454 4.87 -11.10 15.46
C LEU A 454 5.54 -11.19 14.09
N ALA A 455 6.86 -11.39 14.02
CA ALA A 455 7.58 -11.56 12.77
C ALA A 455 7.13 -12.84 12.03
N ILE A 456 7.04 -13.96 12.73
CA ILE A 456 6.58 -15.24 12.15
C ILE A 456 5.13 -15.13 11.69
N ALA A 457 4.24 -14.57 12.51
CA ALA A 457 2.83 -14.43 12.17
C ALA A 457 2.63 -13.67 10.86
N GLN A 458 3.37 -12.59 10.66
CA GLN A 458 3.25 -11.69 9.50
C GLN A 458 4.04 -12.13 8.26
N SER A 459 5.11 -12.91 8.42
CA SER A 459 5.94 -13.34 7.28
C SER A 459 5.14 -14.20 6.32
N ASP A 460 5.42 -14.13 5.02
CA ASP A 460 4.73 -14.94 4.02
C ASP A 460 5.04 -16.45 4.17
N PRO A 461 4.06 -17.35 4.00
CA PRO A 461 2.62 -17.08 4.09
C PRO A 461 2.21 -16.67 5.51
N GLY A 462 1.44 -15.59 5.65
CA GLY A 462 0.96 -15.11 6.95
C GLY A 462 0.05 -16.13 7.66
N GLY A 463 -0.09 -16.03 8.98
CA GLY A 463 -0.93 -16.93 9.75
C GLY A 463 -0.82 -16.76 11.27
N PRO A 464 -1.64 -17.48 12.05
CA PRO A 464 -1.64 -17.35 13.49
C PRO A 464 -0.39 -17.97 14.11
N VAL A 465 0.04 -17.39 15.23
CA VAL A 465 1.04 -17.97 16.15
C VAL A 465 0.39 -18.14 17.51
N TYR A 466 0.85 -19.11 18.29
CA TYR A 466 0.21 -19.48 19.55
C TYR A 466 1.20 -19.43 20.72
N LEU A 467 0.90 -18.61 21.73
CA LEU A 467 1.69 -18.54 22.95
C LEU A 467 0.88 -18.96 24.15
N THR A 468 1.40 -19.88 24.95
CA THR A 468 0.85 -20.16 26.28
C THR A 468 1.55 -19.32 27.33
N LEU A 469 0.75 -18.74 28.22
CA LEU A 469 1.14 -17.81 29.26
C LEU A 469 0.72 -18.38 30.63
N PRO A 470 1.55 -19.24 31.24
CA PRO A 470 1.27 -19.75 32.58
C PRO A 470 1.35 -18.61 33.60
N LYS A 471 0.61 -18.75 34.70
CA LYS A 471 0.49 -17.67 35.70
C LYS A 471 1.82 -17.41 36.41
N GLU A 472 2.59 -18.45 36.73
CA GLU A 472 3.87 -18.32 37.44
C GLU A 472 4.88 -17.50 36.63
N PRO A 473 5.18 -17.81 35.35
CA PRO A 473 5.99 -16.94 34.50
C PRO A 473 5.49 -15.49 34.40
N LEU A 474 4.18 -15.27 34.27
CA LEU A 474 3.61 -13.91 34.20
C LEU A 474 3.78 -13.13 35.50
N SER A 475 3.72 -13.82 36.64
CA SER A 475 3.88 -13.27 37.99
C SER A 475 5.33 -13.13 38.44
N MET A 476 6.31 -13.67 37.71
CA MET A 476 7.72 -13.52 38.05
C MET A 476 8.13 -12.03 38.06
N PRO A 477 9.02 -11.62 38.99
CA PRO A 477 9.55 -10.26 39.01
C PRO A 477 10.22 -9.90 37.69
N TRP A 478 9.93 -8.70 37.18
CA TRP A 478 10.66 -8.15 36.05
C TRP A 478 11.96 -7.51 36.53
N PRO A 479 13.13 -7.86 35.95
CA PRO A 479 14.40 -7.35 36.45
C PRO A 479 14.50 -5.82 36.31
N ALA A 480 14.86 -5.14 37.40
CA ALA A 480 15.02 -3.69 37.40
C ALA A 480 16.11 -3.25 36.41
N GLY A 481 15.85 -2.18 35.66
CA GLY A 481 16.77 -1.68 34.63
C GLY A 481 16.83 -2.55 33.38
N SER A 482 15.87 -3.47 33.17
CA SER A 482 15.77 -4.20 31.90
C SER A 482 15.47 -3.24 30.76
N GLU A 483 16.26 -3.35 29.69
CA GLU A 483 16.09 -2.58 28.46
C GLU A 483 15.77 -3.50 27.28
N THR A 484 15.01 -2.98 26.33
CA THR A 484 14.75 -3.63 25.04
C THR A 484 15.21 -2.71 23.92
N SER A 485 15.47 -3.25 22.73
CA SER A 485 15.60 -2.40 21.55
C SER A 485 14.31 -1.60 21.34
N SER A 486 14.47 -0.31 21.04
CA SER A 486 13.36 0.59 20.63
C SER A 486 12.59 0.03 19.43
N ALA A 487 13.27 -0.74 18.58
CA ALA A 487 12.74 -1.45 17.43
C ALA A 487 12.53 -2.96 17.72
N ALA A 488 11.61 -3.60 16.99
CA ALA A 488 11.58 -5.06 16.91
C ALA A 488 12.92 -5.58 16.37
N ARG A 489 13.49 -6.60 17.01
CA ARG A 489 14.74 -7.25 16.61
C ARG A 489 14.55 -8.28 15.49
N GLN A 490 13.34 -8.78 15.32
CA GLN A 490 12.95 -9.63 14.19
C GLN A 490 11.87 -8.92 13.40
N ASN A 491 12.05 -8.85 12.08
CA ASN A 491 11.10 -8.23 11.17
C ASN A 491 10.44 -9.29 10.28
N PRO A 492 9.18 -9.09 9.88
CA PRO A 492 8.52 -9.98 8.93
C PRO A 492 9.29 -10.09 7.62
N THR A 493 9.31 -11.29 7.02
CA THR A 493 9.88 -11.54 5.70
C THR A 493 8.76 -11.71 4.68
N PHE A 494 8.81 -10.93 3.60
CA PHE A 494 7.85 -10.98 2.51
C PHE A 494 8.51 -11.50 1.25
N MET A 495 7.77 -12.25 0.44
CA MET A 495 8.32 -12.75 -0.82
C MET A 495 8.40 -11.65 -1.89
N SER A 496 9.46 -11.71 -2.69
CA SER A 496 9.60 -10.91 -3.91
C SER A 496 8.88 -11.58 -5.09
N ALA A 497 9.02 -11.03 -6.29
CA ALA A 497 8.61 -11.76 -7.50
C ALA A 497 9.41 -13.06 -7.66
N ALA A 498 8.83 -14.01 -8.41
CA ALA A 498 9.47 -15.22 -8.85
C ALA A 498 10.69 -14.92 -9.73
N ALA A 499 11.57 -15.92 -9.86
CA ALA A 499 12.77 -15.82 -10.68
C ALA A 499 12.44 -15.36 -12.12
N PRO A 500 13.17 -14.40 -12.69
CA PRO A 500 12.90 -13.87 -14.03
C PRO A 500 12.78 -14.93 -15.12
N GLU A 501 13.57 -16.01 -15.03
CA GLU A 501 13.54 -17.13 -15.99
C GLU A 501 12.21 -17.90 -15.92
N ALA A 502 11.68 -18.10 -14.71
CA ALA A 502 10.38 -18.74 -14.53
C ALA A 502 9.25 -17.83 -15.07
N VAL A 503 9.35 -16.52 -14.83
CA VAL A 503 8.40 -15.53 -15.36
C VAL A 503 8.46 -15.48 -16.88
N ALA A 504 9.65 -15.48 -17.48
CA ALA A 504 9.83 -15.50 -18.93
C ALA A 504 9.22 -16.76 -19.56
N ARG A 505 9.49 -17.94 -18.99
CA ARG A 505 8.88 -19.20 -19.43
C ARG A 505 7.34 -19.17 -19.32
N ALA A 506 6.80 -18.61 -18.24
CA ALA A 506 5.35 -18.43 -18.09
C ALA A 506 4.79 -17.50 -19.17
N ALA A 507 5.50 -16.42 -19.49
CA ALA A 507 5.12 -15.48 -20.54
C ALA A 507 5.10 -16.13 -21.92
N GLU A 508 6.11 -16.93 -22.28
CA GLU A 508 6.15 -17.67 -23.55
C GLU A 508 4.95 -18.63 -23.69
N VAL A 509 4.67 -19.41 -22.64
CA VAL A 509 3.53 -20.35 -22.63
C VAL A 509 2.22 -19.58 -22.78
N LEU A 510 2.03 -18.51 -21.99
CA LEU A 510 0.80 -17.72 -22.01
C LEU A 510 0.63 -16.96 -23.34
N ALA A 511 1.70 -16.45 -23.95
CA ALA A 511 1.68 -15.78 -25.26
C ALA A 511 1.29 -16.75 -26.39
N SER A 512 1.71 -18.01 -26.29
CA SER A 512 1.37 -19.06 -27.26
C SER A 512 -0.06 -19.63 -27.11
N ALA A 513 -0.74 -19.29 -26.01
CA ALA A 513 -2.06 -19.79 -25.70
C ALA A 513 -3.13 -19.28 -26.68
N LYS A 514 -3.97 -20.18 -27.16
CA LYS A 514 -5.11 -19.86 -28.03
C LYS A 514 -6.34 -19.48 -27.23
N ARG A 515 -6.55 -20.11 -26.08
CA ARG A 515 -7.71 -19.89 -25.19
C ARG A 515 -7.23 -19.79 -23.74
N PRO A 516 -6.41 -18.76 -23.41
CA PRO A 516 -5.96 -18.55 -22.05
C PRO A 516 -7.15 -18.17 -21.15
N LEU A 517 -7.10 -18.60 -19.90
CA LEU A 517 -8.08 -18.26 -18.86
C LEU A 517 -7.34 -17.88 -17.58
N ILE A 518 -7.77 -16.82 -16.90
CA ILE A 518 -7.31 -16.49 -15.57
C ILE A 518 -8.36 -16.91 -14.55
N VAL A 519 -7.93 -17.61 -13.50
CA VAL A 519 -8.78 -17.95 -12.35
C VAL A 519 -8.13 -17.39 -11.09
N THR A 520 -8.88 -16.62 -10.30
CA THR A 520 -8.39 -15.97 -9.08
C THR A 520 -9.38 -16.10 -7.92
N ALA A 521 -8.89 -16.05 -6.67
CA ALA A 521 -9.73 -16.14 -5.47
C ALA A 521 -9.30 -15.18 -4.34
N GLU A 522 -8.01 -15.12 -4.04
CA GLU A 522 -7.51 -14.37 -2.87
C GLU A 522 -6.44 -13.31 -3.23
N LEU A 523 -6.36 -12.89 -4.50
CA LEU A 523 -5.44 -11.86 -4.99
C LEU A 523 -5.61 -10.51 -4.28
N GLY A 524 -6.83 -10.13 -3.93
CA GLY A 524 -7.11 -8.86 -3.24
C GLY A 524 -6.46 -8.72 -1.86
N ARG A 525 -5.87 -9.80 -1.31
CA ARG A 525 -5.02 -9.76 -0.12
C ARG A 525 -3.75 -8.92 -0.36
N TYR A 526 -3.27 -8.86 -1.59
CA TYR A 526 -2.01 -8.23 -1.95
C TYR A 526 -2.25 -6.82 -2.48
N PRO A 527 -1.71 -5.76 -1.84
CA PRO A 527 -1.84 -4.41 -2.34
C PRO A 527 -1.33 -4.28 -3.78
N GLY A 528 -2.14 -3.70 -4.68
CA GLY A 528 -1.81 -3.58 -6.10
C GLY A 528 -2.08 -4.85 -6.93
N GLY A 529 -2.53 -5.94 -6.31
CA GLY A 529 -2.85 -7.21 -6.97
C GLY A 529 -3.97 -7.08 -8.01
N PRO A 530 -5.18 -6.60 -7.62
CA PRO A 530 -6.28 -6.39 -8.54
C PRO A 530 -5.90 -5.48 -9.73
N GLU A 531 -5.17 -4.39 -9.47
CA GLU A 531 -4.70 -3.47 -10.51
C GLU A 531 -3.72 -4.14 -11.49
N ALA A 532 -2.78 -4.96 -10.97
CA ALA A 532 -1.86 -5.72 -11.81
C ALA A 532 -2.58 -6.77 -12.67
N LEU A 533 -3.62 -7.40 -12.12
CA LEU A 533 -4.45 -8.35 -12.86
C LEU A 533 -5.28 -7.65 -13.94
N VAL A 534 -5.89 -6.49 -13.63
CA VAL A 534 -6.63 -5.66 -14.61
C VAL A 534 -5.73 -5.30 -15.79
N LEU A 535 -4.52 -4.80 -15.53
CA LEU A 535 -3.59 -4.46 -16.60
C LEU A 535 -3.27 -5.67 -17.49
N LEU A 536 -2.91 -6.81 -16.89
CA LEU A 536 -2.58 -8.02 -17.64
C LEU A 536 -3.78 -8.53 -18.46
N ALA A 537 -4.94 -8.62 -17.81
CA ALA A 537 -6.15 -9.16 -18.41
C ALA A 537 -6.66 -8.27 -19.55
N GLN A 538 -6.69 -6.94 -19.37
CA GLN A 538 -7.14 -6.03 -20.42
C GLN A 538 -6.18 -5.98 -21.59
N ARG A 539 -4.88 -5.78 -21.34
CA ARG A 539 -3.87 -5.61 -22.40
C ARG A 539 -3.82 -6.79 -23.37
N TYR A 540 -3.91 -8.01 -22.83
CA TYR A 540 -3.85 -9.24 -23.62
C TYR A 540 -5.24 -9.87 -23.83
N ALA A 541 -6.30 -9.18 -23.40
CA ALA A 541 -7.70 -9.57 -23.47
C ALA A 541 -7.95 -11.04 -23.06
N ILE A 542 -7.50 -11.36 -21.83
CA ILE A 542 -7.61 -12.68 -21.22
C ILE A 542 -8.80 -12.68 -20.26
N PRO A 543 -9.78 -13.59 -20.41
CA PRO A 543 -10.92 -13.68 -19.51
C PRO A 543 -10.49 -14.04 -18.08
N VAL A 544 -11.16 -13.43 -17.10
CA VAL A 544 -10.94 -13.59 -15.66
C VAL A 544 -12.20 -14.15 -15.02
N VAL A 545 -12.04 -15.22 -14.25
CA VAL A 545 -13.09 -15.79 -13.40
C VAL A 545 -12.65 -15.73 -11.94
N GLU A 546 -13.52 -15.18 -11.09
CA GLU A 546 -13.33 -15.18 -9.64
C GLU A 546 -13.95 -16.45 -9.03
N HIS A 547 -13.15 -17.51 -8.85
CA HIS A 547 -13.65 -18.80 -8.37
C HIS A 547 -13.10 -19.17 -6.99
N GLY A 548 -14.01 -19.46 -6.05
CA GLY A 548 -13.67 -19.89 -4.69
C GLY A 548 -14.09 -18.87 -3.63
N LYS A 549 -13.25 -18.70 -2.60
CA LYS A 549 -13.52 -17.78 -1.48
C LYS A 549 -13.57 -16.33 -2.00
N ARG A 550 -14.60 -15.58 -1.60
CA ARG A 550 -14.83 -14.19 -2.02
C ARG A 550 -14.58 -13.19 -0.88
N ASN A 551 -13.56 -13.47 -0.08
CA ASN A 551 -13.20 -12.64 1.07
C ASN A 551 -12.44 -11.37 0.67
N PHE A 552 -11.94 -11.33 -0.57
CA PHE A 552 -11.12 -10.25 -1.10
C PHE A 552 -11.67 -9.79 -2.45
N PHE A 553 -11.45 -8.52 -2.77
CA PHE A 553 -11.75 -7.96 -4.08
C PHE A 553 -10.60 -8.32 -5.04
N ASN A 554 -10.83 -9.18 -6.04
CA ASN A 554 -9.77 -9.59 -6.97
C ASN A 554 -9.84 -8.89 -8.32
N PHE A 555 -11.04 -8.55 -8.80
CA PHE A 555 -11.22 -7.96 -10.12
C PHE A 555 -12.52 -7.13 -10.19
N PRO A 556 -12.56 -6.01 -10.95
CA PRO A 556 -13.79 -5.24 -11.11
C PRO A 556 -14.84 -6.03 -11.90
N THR A 557 -16.03 -6.24 -11.33
CA THR A 557 -17.10 -7.06 -11.94
C THR A 557 -17.69 -6.46 -13.22
N GLU A 558 -17.60 -5.14 -13.36
CA GLU A 558 -18.03 -4.39 -14.56
C GLU A 558 -16.99 -4.41 -15.68
N ASN A 559 -15.77 -4.87 -15.41
CA ASN A 559 -14.74 -4.97 -16.44
C ASN A 559 -15.12 -6.05 -17.46
N GLU A 560 -14.94 -5.77 -18.75
CA GLU A 560 -15.31 -6.67 -19.84
C GLU A 560 -14.62 -8.04 -19.76
N MET A 561 -13.42 -8.09 -19.18
CA MET A 561 -12.69 -9.35 -19.00
C MET A 561 -13.25 -10.20 -17.86
N HIS A 562 -14.13 -9.67 -17.01
CA HIS A 562 -14.76 -10.43 -15.94
C HIS A 562 -15.85 -11.35 -16.50
N GLN A 563 -15.60 -12.66 -16.48
CA GLN A 563 -16.50 -13.69 -16.99
C GLN A 563 -17.30 -14.41 -15.90
N GLY A 564 -17.45 -13.78 -14.73
CA GLY A 564 -18.26 -14.30 -13.63
C GLY A 564 -17.46 -15.13 -12.63
N PHE A 565 -18.15 -16.00 -11.92
CA PHE A 565 -17.61 -16.72 -10.76
C PHE A 565 -17.59 -18.25 -10.91
N GLU A 566 -18.09 -18.74 -12.04
CA GLU A 566 -18.17 -20.16 -12.35
C GLU A 566 -17.23 -20.46 -13.51
N PRO A 567 -16.11 -21.18 -13.26
CA PRO A 567 -15.09 -21.39 -14.28
C PRO A 567 -15.47 -22.51 -15.25
N SER A 568 -16.38 -23.41 -14.89
CA SER A 568 -16.69 -24.62 -15.67
C SER A 568 -16.99 -24.35 -17.16
N PRO A 569 -17.80 -23.33 -17.54
CA PRO A 569 -18.09 -23.03 -18.95
C PRO A 569 -16.88 -22.63 -19.80
N LEU A 570 -15.81 -22.14 -19.18
CA LEU A 570 -14.60 -21.66 -19.88
C LEU A 570 -13.42 -22.61 -19.75
N VAL A 571 -13.38 -23.39 -18.67
CA VAL A 571 -12.30 -24.32 -18.38
C VAL A 571 -12.27 -25.52 -19.32
N GLU A 572 -13.43 -25.99 -19.80
CA GLU A 572 -13.49 -27.11 -20.75
C GLU A 572 -12.65 -26.84 -22.02
N ASP A 573 -12.69 -25.59 -22.50
CA ASP A 573 -12.02 -25.17 -23.73
C ASP A 573 -10.60 -24.62 -23.49
N ALA A 574 -10.25 -24.23 -22.26
CA ALA A 574 -8.98 -23.57 -21.96
C ALA A 574 -7.77 -24.47 -22.30
N ASP A 575 -6.74 -23.90 -22.93
CA ASP A 575 -5.46 -24.58 -23.17
C ASP A 575 -4.38 -24.20 -22.15
N VAL A 576 -4.46 -22.98 -21.60
CA VAL A 576 -3.63 -22.50 -20.49
C VAL A 576 -4.52 -21.84 -19.44
N ILE A 577 -4.35 -22.23 -18.18
CA ILE A 577 -4.94 -21.54 -17.03
C ILE A 577 -3.84 -20.83 -16.24
N LEU A 578 -3.99 -19.53 -16.07
CA LEU A 578 -3.24 -18.74 -15.09
C LEU A 578 -4.03 -18.72 -13.77
N ALA A 579 -3.64 -19.59 -12.84
CA ALA A 579 -4.26 -19.72 -11.53
C ALA A 579 -3.56 -18.79 -10.52
N VAL A 580 -4.24 -17.75 -10.06
CA VAL A 580 -3.68 -16.70 -9.21
C VAL A 580 -4.29 -16.79 -7.81
N GLU A 581 -3.49 -17.12 -6.80
CA GLU A 581 -3.94 -17.21 -5.40
C GLU A 581 -5.25 -18.01 -5.24
N THR A 582 -5.33 -19.15 -5.94
CA THR A 582 -6.45 -20.08 -5.85
C THR A 582 -5.96 -21.50 -5.59
N HIS A 583 -6.55 -22.14 -4.57
CA HIS A 583 -6.29 -23.54 -4.27
C HIS A 583 -7.00 -24.48 -5.25
N VAL A 584 -8.12 -24.06 -5.82
CA VAL A 584 -8.98 -24.88 -6.66
C VAL A 584 -9.34 -24.05 -7.89
N PRO A 585 -8.62 -24.20 -9.02
CA PRO A 585 -8.89 -23.41 -10.22
C PRO A 585 -10.22 -23.82 -10.88
N TYR A 586 -10.67 -25.06 -10.69
CA TYR A 586 -11.97 -25.56 -11.14
C TYR A 586 -12.34 -26.84 -10.40
N ILE A 587 -13.60 -27.25 -10.46
CA ILE A 587 -14.07 -28.52 -9.89
C ILE A 587 -14.04 -29.59 -10.99
N PRO A 588 -13.14 -30.61 -10.95
CA PRO A 588 -12.96 -31.55 -12.05
C PRO A 588 -14.22 -32.30 -12.48
N ALA A 589 -15.09 -32.65 -11.52
CA ALA A 589 -16.33 -33.37 -11.80
C ALA A 589 -17.39 -32.51 -12.52
N LEU A 590 -17.24 -31.18 -12.49
CA LEU A 590 -18.20 -30.24 -13.05
C LEU A 590 -17.66 -29.51 -14.29
N SER A 591 -16.35 -29.56 -14.53
CA SER A 591 -15.68 -28.73 -15.54
C SER A 591 -15.65 -29.32 -16.95
N GLY A 592 -16.14 -30.55 -17.18
CA GLY A 592 -16.13 -31.19 -18.50
C GLY A 592 -14.73 -31.49 -19.06
N VAL A 593 -13.65 -31.22 -18.30
CA VAL A 593 -12.26 -31.31 -18.75
C VAL A 593 -11.90 -32.75 -19.09
N LYS A 594 -11.71 -33.02 -20.39
CA LYS A 594 -11.26 -34.32 -20.90
C LYS A 594 -9.74 -34.45 -20.88
N LYS A 595 -9.03 -33.33 -21.08
CA LYS A 595 -7.57 -33.23 -21.03
C LYS A 595 -7.20 -32.02 -20.17
N PRO A 596 -6.38 -32.19 -19.12
CA PRO A 596 -6.02 -31.08 -18.25
C PRO A 596 -5.30 -29.96 -19.03
N PRO A 597 -5.66 -28.68 -18.82
CA PRO A 597 -4.93 -27.56 -19.40
C PRO A 597 -3.55 -27.44 -18.78
N THR A 598 -2.66 -26.69 -19.44
CA THR A 598 -1.40 -26.27 -18.81
C THR A 598 -1.72 -25.27 -17.71
N ILE A 599 -1.23 -25.48 -16.49
CA ILE A 599 -1.48 -24.58 -15.35
C ILE A 599 -0.22 -23.82 -14.98
N ILE A 600 -0.30 -22.51 -15.11
CA ILE A 600 0.65 -21.56 -14.53
C ILE A 600 0.06 -21.13 -13.19
N GLN A 601 0.69 -21.49 -12.08
CA GLN A 601 0.21 -21.16 -10.75
C GLN A 601 1.03 -20.02 -10.15
N ILE A 602 0.37 -18.90 -9.84
CA ILE A 602 0.94 -17.77 -9.11
C ILE A 602 0.48 -17.83 -7.65
N GLY A 603 1.44 -17.72 -6.72
CA GLY A 603 1.12 -17.55 -5.31
C GLY A 603 2.36 -17.49 -4.42
N VAL A 604 2.17 -17.10 -3.16
CA VAL A 604 3.20 -17.29 -2.12
C VAL A 604 3.50 -18.78 -1.88
N ASP A 605 2.51 -19.64 -2.08
CA ASP A 605 2.64 -21.10 -2.05
C ASP A 605 1.90 -21.71 -3.25
N PRO A 606 2.53 -21.76 -4.44
CA PRO A 606 1.89 -22.29 -5.64
C PRO A 606 1.61 -23.80 -5.54
N LEU A 607 2.32 -24.52 -4.68
CA LEU A 607 2.09 -25.96 -4.48
C LEU A 607 0.91 -26.22 -3.53
N CYS A 608 0.42 -25.20 -2.83
CA CYS A 608 -0.61 -25.33 -1.79
C CYS A 608 -0.23 -26.40 -0.76
N SER A 609 1.01 -26.33 -0.27
CA SER A 609 1.63 -27.26 0.67
C SER A 609 0.86 -27.47 1.97
N ASN A 610 -0.07 -26.56 2.30
CA ASN A 610 -0.97 -26.66 3.44
C ASN A 610 -2.23 -27.53 3.18
N LEU A 611 -2.37 -28.15 2.00
CA LEU A 611 -3.43 -29.08 1.68
C LEU A 611 -2.88 -30.51 1.57
N PRO A 612 -3.51 -31.50 2.24
CA PRO A 612 -3.00 -32.87 2.24
C PRO A 612 -3.09 -33.54 0.86
N MET A 613 -4.11 -33.18 0.07
CA MET A 613 -4.30 -33.69 -1.29
C MET A 613 -4.78 -32.57 -2.19
N ARG A 614 -4.04 -32.33 -3.27
CA ARG A 614 -4.39 -31.39 -4.34
C ARG A 614 -3.85 -31.92 -5.66
N ALA A 615 -4.73 -32.40 -6.54
CA ALA A 615 -4.36 -33.11 -7.76
C ALA A 615 -4.19 -32.22 -9.02
N PHE A 616 -4.33 -30.91 -8.89
CA PHE A 616 -4.14 -30.00 -10.03
C PHE A 616 -2.65 -29.91 -10.39
N PRO A 617 -2.28 -30.00 -11.68
CA PRO A 617 -0.90 -29.82 -12.09
C PRO A 617 -0.43 -28.38 -11.79
N VAL A 618 0.89 -28.23 -11.61
CA VAL A 618 1.57 -26.94 -11.57
C VAL A 618 2.71 -27.04 -12.57
N ASP A 619 2.40 -26.86 -13.85
CA ASP A 619 3.37 -26.99 -14.95
C ASP A 619 4.43 -25.88 -14.89
N ILE A 620 4.02 -24.70 -14.42
CA ILE A 620 4.90 -23.58 -14.07
C ILE A 620 4.42 -22.98 -12.74
N GLY A 621 5.25 -23.06 -11.71
CA GLY A 621 5.00 -22.39 -10.43
C GLY A 621 5.75 -21.07 -10.36
N LEU A 622 5.02 -19.97 -10.16
CA LEU A 622 5.58 -18.65 -9.88
C LEU A 622 5.41 -18.37 -8.39
N ALA A 623 6.33 -18.92 -7.59
CA ALA A 623 6.40 -18.69 -6.16
C ALA A 623 6.86 -17.25 -5.90
N GLY A 624 6.03 -16.45 -5.22
CA GLY A 624 6.36 -15.07 -4.91
C GLY A 624 5.13 -14.23 -4.60
N ASN A 625 5.33 -12.93 -4.40
CA ASN A 625 4.23 -11.98 -4.26
C ASN A 625 3.40 -11.95 -5.56
N PRO A 626 2.09 -12.28 -5.52
CA PRO A 626 1.25 -12.35 -6.71
C PRO A 626 1.13 -11.04 -7.49
N ALA A 627 1.05 -9.90 -6.80
CA ALA A 627 0.96 -8.59 -7.45
C ALA A 627 2.26 -8.30 -8.24
N LEU A 628 3.42 -8.61 -7.65
CA LEU A 628 4.71 -8.44 -8.32
C LEU A 628 4.87 -9.44 -9.48
N ASN A 629 4.44 -10.68 -9.30
CA ASN A 629 4.46 -11.70 -10.35
C ASN A 629 3.60 -11.31 -11.55
N LEU A 630 2.39 -10.78 -11.33
CA LEU A 630 1.52 -10.30 -12.40
C LEU A 630 2.13 -9.11 -13.15
N LYS A 631 2.75 -8.16 -12.44
CA LYS A 631 3.48 -7.05 -13.06
C LYS A 631 4.66 -7.55 -13.90
N ALA A 632 5.47 -8.46 -13.34
CA ALA A 632 6.61 -9.04 -14.03
C ALA A 632 6.18 -9.85 -15.27
N LEU A 633 5.11 -10.64 -15.15
CA LEU A 633 4.54 -11.40 -16.26
C LEU A 633 4.00 -10.49 -17.36
N THR A 634 3.33 -9.40 -17.00
CA THR A 634 2.85 -8.39 -17.97
C THR A 634 4.02 -7.80 -18.79
N ARG A 635 5.13 -7.47 -18.13
CA ARG A 635 6.35 -6.98 -18.80
C ARG A 635 6.95 -8.05 -19.71
N ALA A 636 7.08 -9.28 -19.21
CA ALA A 636 7.67 -10.38 -19.96
C ALA A 636 6.86 -10.72 -21.23
N LEU A 637 5.52 -10.66 -21.16
CA LEU A 637 4.64 -10.82 -22.32
C LEU A 637 4.90 -9.76 -23.39
N ALA A 638 5.14 -8.51 -22.99
CA ALA A 638 5.48 -7.44 -23.93
C ALA A 638 6.84 -7.70 -24.61
N CYS A 639 7.82 -8.21 -23.86
CA CYS A 639 9.14 -8.55 -24.39
C CYS A 639 9.13 -9.70 -25.41
N VAL A 640 8.27 -10.70 -25.23
CA VAL A 640 8.15 -11.83 -26.18
C VAL A 640 7.25 -11.50 -27.38
N GLY A 641 6.85 -10.23 -27.54
CA GLY A 641 6.05 -9.77 -28.67
C GLY A 641 4.62 -10.33 -28.67
N ALA A 642 4.06 -10.64 -27.50
CA ALA A 642 2.65 -11.02 -27.41
C ALA A 642 1.78 -9.89 -27.98
N SER A 643 0.98 -10.20 -28.99
CA SER A 643 0.10 -9.22 -29.62
C SER A 643 -0.86 -8.65 -28.58
N GLU A 644 -0.90 -7.32 -28.44
CA GLU A 644 -1.98 -6.66 -27.72
C GLU A 644 -3.30 -6.97 -28.44
N ARG A 645 -4.24 -7.55 -27.72
CA ARG A 645 -5.53 -7.99 -28.28
C ARG A 645 -6.65 -6.99 -27.99
N TYR A 646 -6.40 -6.05 -27.09
CA TYR A 646 -7.33 -4.96 -26.77
C TYR A 646 -7.46 -4.02 -27.98
N GLY A 647 -8.69 -3.85 -28.48
CA GLY A 647 -8.99 -2.98 -29.62
C GLY A 647 -8.90 -3.62 -31.01
N SER A 648 -8.45 -4.88 -31.17
CA SER A 648 -8.37 -5.55 -32.48
C SER A 648 -8.87 -7.00 -32.46
N SER A 649 -10.19 -7.21 -32.58
CA SER A 649 -10.78 -8.33 -33.36
C SER A 649 -12.28 -8.50 -33.14
N THR A 650 -12.95 -8.94 -34.20
CA THR A 650 -14.32 -9.51 -34.28
C THR A 650 -14.58 -10.66 -33.29
N PHE A 651 -13.56 -11.22 -32.64
CA PHE A 651 -13.70 -12.28 -31.64
C PHE A 651 -14.42 -11.79 -30.37
N TYR A 652 -14.27 -10.52 -29.99
CA TYR A 652 -14.79 -9.96 -28.74
C TYR A 652 -16.25 -9.50 -28.82
N GLN A 653 -16.71 -9.07 -30.00
CA GLN A 653 -18.15 -8.89 -30.25
C GLN A 653 -18.92 -10.21 -30.04
N ASN A 654 -18.29 -11.36 -30.30
CA ASN A 654 -18.89 -12.67 -30.07
C ASN A 654 -18.91 -13.09 -28.60
N ILE A 655 -17.96 -12.65 -27.75
CA ILE A 655 -17.99 -12.94 -26.30
C ILE A 655 -19.06 -12.10 -25.60
N ALA A 656 -19.18 -10.81 -25.93
CA ALA A 656 -20.28 -9.98 -25.46
C ALA A 656 -21.65 -10.51 -25.93
N GLY A 657 -21.72 -11.05 -27.16
CA GLY A 657 -22.89 -11.75 -27.70
C GLY A 657 -23.22 -13.05 -26.95
N ARG A 658 -22.22 -13.87 -26.62
CA ARG A 658 -22.39 -15.10 -25.80
C ARG A 658 -22.91 -14.80 -24.39
N ARG A 659 -22.52 -13.66 -23.80
CA ARG A 659 -23.05 -13.19 -22.50
C ARG A 659 -24.54 -12.85 -22.57
N GLN A 660 -25.03 -12.35 -23.72
CA GLN A 660 -26.46 -12.13 -23.97
C GLN A 660 -27.23 -13.43 -24.27
N GLU A 661 -26.59 -14.43 -24.88
CA GLU A 661 -27.17 -15.77 -25.09
C GLU A 661 -27.28 -16.57 -23.79
N LEU A 662 -26.30 -16.47 -22.89
CA LEU A 662 -26.31 -17.14 -21.57
C LEU A 662 -27.19 -16.44 -20.52
N ALA A 663 -27.60 -15.19 -20.79
CA ALA A 663 -28.52 -14.43 -19.94
C ALA A 663 -30.00 -14.56 -20.38
N ARG A 664 -30.28 -15.32 -21.46
CA ARG A 664 -31.62 -15.75 -21.91
C ARG A 664 -31.82 -17.22 -21.56
#